data_AF-A0A3M4VUP8-F1
#
_entry.id   AF-A0A3M4VUP8-F1
#
_cell.length_a   1.000
_cell.length_b   1.000
_cell.length_c   1.000
_cell.angle_alpha   90.00
_cell.angle_beta   90.00
_cell.angle_gamma   90.00
#
_symmetry.space_group_name_H-M   'P 1'
#
loop_
_entity.id
_entity.type
_entity.pdbx_description
1 polymer ?
#
loop_
_entity_poly.entity_id
_entity_poly.type
_entity_poly.pdbx_seq_one_letter_code
_entity_poly.pdbx_strand_id
1 'polypeptide(L)'
;MANSLNSLLQKIKGRTNTLGWGAIVSFNRTKANHLLAQQHIARFSTDSFLPAIRGTVQLEGPETLELSGIILSAPRLSFENASLKDSRARLNMDIVGGTVTHYSNAPGSPTRALSSFNISEQHGYRLNADIELRKVVGGINKSSHVILDISKATEFTSNLIDLGASPTLIGDFFKARFDELPAEQQIYSLGLLDFNADDLLAPKDFYILTQAAPEGKNLKSDSYGDGAVVLFVRTKNNFYDGTLPTSESTFPYLIPDDKVTGEERSKYSGSLLISRQAVMYWFIMPYIKQHIGKGLNFEVKDDDQQTGDYQLVAVAGEYPAEPIDIQYQHANHHLHFIKDDLRFKFSQKLSLIVRSDFRLELKWVGTSNEVFHFWDDIAGWWDEHRDALVGFEHEVSIIFDNQLNASNNTITFVQSPLSSYKATVTAPDALHEKLKIKVQEVLEGILKELLDLFKSIDIPEINFFGINHLLFPEHNALILKEAYLPGDLALFGEVDPALTSFSLNPLYVTVKTGDTLQFEIVELRYRARAANITWSVRDIDGSRSQGVITTGGLFTAPSVGQLEDTTARNVVTATYTDPQSQETRTASALVVIVSSSMAMTPALHAIDLRAPRNVTFKVSTLTGNTVTWTALPPEQGTITGNGKEATYTPPATLPSGKFMPVTVEAIDSVTKARCPGTVLLVNGVMPMDVKPAFHPGLAPDASLHMSLPGQLADVLAVQWSVATGEGSIDATGNFKAPATITQPYTVIQGSYFDGVGTQSGYGVIHLSEIAPRAKWVRLEDFTIKEQSGSVKLFANGLEQIKVRVAVKPFDDQNTEVTLTPSELNSMRLIVADTLNELPYIGEEGVPADTPEGKEWGVNESRNAYLYYPPDAPLTPEPQALDGSGKSLYIQTRSPIPLKIAVALTRADQAEFNSTEQNGSEEKHNIIEITPRTVPTYAIESYEFEHIRVVGGADNDYELNTIDYYYLRFKQSTQNIKFVTVAFDGPASMTQWESRQYAELMGSYTGYALPGSRTLLFEPLLMQSIAPELRPSLDVIAGHEAPEGALLISLHRRSDFLFDNESGFVQPMKLKLIDEYGNQHKITVGFNSPTDRNTLKITATN
;
A
#
# COMPACT_ATOMS: atom_id res chain seq x y z
N MET A 1 -14.50 -25.03 14.30
CA MET A 1 -15.04 -25.80 13.15
C MET A 1 -14.18 -25.48 11.94
N ALA A 2 -13.75 -26.48 11.16
CA ALA A 2 -12.87 -26.27 10.01
C ALA A 2 -13.59 -25.52 8.86
N ASN A 3 -12.93 -24.56 8.24
CA ASN A 3 -13.40 -23.76 7.11
C ASN A 3 -12.96 -24.36 5.76
N SER A 4 -13.35 -25.61 5.50
CA SER A 4 -12.94 -26.31 4.27
C SER A 4 -13.62 -25.75 3.02
N LEU A 5 -13.00 -25.96 1.85
CA LEU A 5 -13.51 -25.49 0.56
C LEU A 5 -14.96 -25.95 0.33
N ASN A 6 -15.26 -27.22 0.60
CA ASN A 6 -16.60 -27.78 0.43
C ASN A 6 -17.63 -27.11 1.36
N SER A 7 -17.26 -26.84 2.61
CA SER A 7 -18.12 -26.14 3.57
C SER A 7 -18.40 -24.70 3.10
N LEU A 8 -17.37 -24.01 2.63
CA LEU A 8 -17.47 -22.65 2.11
C LEU A 8 -18.37 -22.57 0.86
N LEU A 9 -18.18 -23.46 -0.13
CA LEU A 9 -18.99 -23.51 -1.35
C LEU A 9 -20.49 -23.70 -1.06
N GLN A 10 -20.83 -24.56 -0.10
CA GLN A 10 -22.23 -24.74 0.31
C GLN A 10 -22.80 -23.50 1.00
N LYS A 11 -21.98 -22.76 1.76
CA LYS A 11 -22.40 -21.54 2.46
C LYS A 11 -22.70 -20.39 1.49
N ILE A 12 -21.98 -20.31 0.37
CA ILE A 12 -22.12 -19.22 -0.62
C ILE A 12 -23.06 -19.55 -1.78
N LYS A 13 -23.52 -20.80 -1.90
CA LYS A 13 -24.42 -21.26 -2.97
C LYS A 13 -25.73 -20.47 -3.04
N GLY A 14 -26.14 -20.07 -4.24
CA GLY A 14 -27.35 -19.30 -4.56
C GLY A 14 -27.29 -17.83 -4.13
N ARG A 15 -26.36 -17.45 -3.25
CA ARG A 15 -26.29 -16.11 -2.63
C ARG A 15 -25.34 -15.19 -3.37
N THR A 16 -25.65 -13.90 -3.39
CA THR A 16 -24.66 -12.88 -3.75
C THR A 16 -23.84 -12.59 -2.50
N ASN A 17 -22.56 -12.91 -2.55
CA ASN A 17 -21.61 -12.67 -1.46
C ASN A 17 -20.71 -11.48 -1.79
N THR A 18 -20.76 -10.98 -3.03
CA THR A 18 -20.12 -9.74 -3.45
C THR A 18 -20.82 -8.49 -2.92
N LEU A 19 -22.04 -8.57 -2.37
CA LEU A 19 -22.75 -7.47 -1.72
C LEU A 19 -22.84 -6.18 -2.60
N GLY A 20 -22.94 -6.34 -3.92
CA GLY A 20 -23.01 -5.22 -4.88
C GLY A 20 -21.64 -4.67 -5.33
N TRP A 21 -20.54 -5.18 -4.79
CA TRP A 21 -19.19 -4.92 -5.29
C TRP A 21 -18.92 -5.70 -6.57
N GLY A 22 -18.07 -5.18 -7.45
CA GLY A 22 -17.72 -5.86 -8.71
C GLY A 22 -16.89 -7.12 -8.49
N ALA A 23 -15.99 -7.06 -7.49
CA ALA A 23 -15.22 -8.21 -7.03
C ALA A 23 -14.84 -8.09 -5.56
N ILE A 24 -14.46 -9.22 -4.95
CA ILE A 24 -13.85 -9.27 -3.62
C ILE A 24 -12.57 -10.07 -3.69
N VAL A 25 -11.49 -9.54 -3.13
CA VAL A 25 -10.16 -10.20 -3.08
C VAL A 25 -9.75 -10.40 -1.63
N SER A 26 -9.33 -11.61 -1.23
CA SER A 26 -8.93 -11.91 0.15
C SER A 26 -7.53 -12.52 0.22
N PHE A 27 -6.73 -12.08 1.20
CA PHE A 27 -5.35 -12.56 1.42
C PHE A 27 -5.04 -12.82 2.88
N ASN A 28 -4.33 -13.91 3.18
CA ASN A 28 -4.01 -14.28 4.55
C ASN A 28 -2.86 -13.46 5.19
N ARG A 29 -2.75 -13.55 6.52
CA ARG A 29 -1.70 -12.92 7.35
C ARG A 29 -0.29 -13.17 6.85
N THR A 30 0.03 -14.43 6.57
CA THR A 30 1.39 -14.83 6.17
C THR A 30 1.86 -14.05 4.96
N LYS A 31 0.99 -13.85 3.95
CA LYS A 31 1.36 -13.09 2.76
C LYS A 31 1.42 -11.59 3.02
N ALA A 32 0.48 -11.01 3.75
CA ALA A 32 0.52 -9.59 4.11
C ALA A 32 1.84 -9.23 4.83
N ASN A 33 2.28 -10.07 5.76
CA ASN A 33 3.54 -9.87 6.49
C ASN A 33 4.79 -10.11 5.63
N HIS A 34 4.73 -11.04 4.67
CA HIS A 34 5.83 -11.23 3.73
C HIS A 34 6.06 -9.99 2.86
N LEU A 35 4.98 -9.32 2.40
CA LEU A 35 5.09 -8.07 1.65
C LEU A 35 5.69 -6.94 2.48
N LEU A 36 5.22 -6.76 3.72
CA LEU A 36 5.76 -5.75 4.63
C LEU A 36 7.25 -5.97 4.87
N ALA A 37 7.67 -7.23 5.05
CA ALA A 37 9.08 -7.58 5.18
C ALA A 37 9.88 -7.24 3.91
N GLN A 38 9.40 -7.60 2.72
CA GLN A 38 10.07 -7.30 1.46
C GLN A 38 10.24 -5.78 1.24
N GLN A 39 9.21 -4.99 1.53
CA GLN A 39 9.29 -3.53 1.41
C GLN A 39 10.23 -2.90 2.42
N HIS A 40 10.16 -3.35 3.68
CA HIS A 40 11.12 -2.94 4.69
C HIS A 40 12.56 -3.19 4.24
N ILE A 41 12.81 -4.34 3.59
CA ILE A 41 14.13 -4.66 3.07
C ILE A 41 14.50 -3.80 1.84
N ALA A 42 13.56 -3.59 0.90
CA ALA A 42 13.78 -2.78 -0.30
C ALA A 42 14.06 -1.30 0.01
N ARG A 43 13.52 -0.78 1.11
CA ARG A 43 13.81 0.59 1.58
C ARG A 43 15.26 0.82 1.94
N PHE A 44 15.99 -0.21 2.33
CA PHE A 44 17.42 -0.04 2.59
C PHE A 44 18.20 0.31 1.32
N SER A 45 17.77 -0.13 0.14
CA SER A 45 18.42 0.22 -1.14
C SER A 45 18.06 1.59 -1.70
N THR A 46 17.08 2.29 -1.12
CA THR A 46 16.52 3.56 -1.61
C THR A 46 16.65 4.71 -0.60
N ASP A 47 17.49 4.55 0.44
CA ASP A 47 17.68 5.50 1.55
C ASP A 47 16.40 5.91 2.33
N SER A 48 15.26 5.25 2.07
CA SER A 48 13.94 5.52 2.69
C SER A 48 13.62 4.58 3.87
N PHE A 49 14.64 4.18 4.63
CA PHE A 49 14.50 3.30 5.79
C PHE A 49 14.11 4.07 7.06
N LEU A 50 13.55 3.37 8.05
CA LEU A 50 13.24 3.99 9.35
C LEU A 50 14.54 4.38 10.08
N PRO A 51 14.76 5.67 10.38
CA PRO A 51 15.96 6.10 11.08
C PRO A 51 15.98 5.57 12.51
N ALA A 52 17.19 5.52 13.10
CA ALA A 52 17.32 5.16 14.50
C ALA A 52 16.64 6.20 15.40
N ILE A 53 15.73 5.77 16.27
CA ILE A 53 14.88 6.65 17.07
C ILE A 53 15.63 7.12 18.32
N ARG A 54 15.53 8.41 18.63
CA ARG A 54 16.20 9.06 19.77
C ARG A 54 15.24 9.97 20.51
N GLY A 55 15.45 10.15 21.81
CA GLY A 55 14.75 11.15 22.62
C GLY A 55 14.56 10.72 24.08
N THR A 56 13.87 11.55 24.85
CA THR A 56 13.64 11.34 26.29
C THR A 56 12.17 11.17 26.62
N VAL A 57 11.86 10.28 27.57
CA VAL A 57 10.53 10.02 28.11
C VAL A 57 10.52 10.33 29.59
N GLN A 58 9.74 11.31 30.02
CA GLN A 58 9.59 11.64 31.44
C GLN A 58 8.68 10.61 32.12
N LEU A 59 9.16 9.97 33.20
CA LEU A 59 8.40 9.03 34.02
C LEU A 59 7.62 9.77 35.12
N GLU A 60 6.74 9.06 35.85
CA GLU A 60 6.08 9.63 37.01
C GLU A 60 7.10 10.07 38.08
N GLY A 61 7.03 11.34 38.47
CA GLY A 61 7.97 11.93 39.42
C GLY A 61 9.23 12.49 38.73
N PRO A 62 10.39 12.47 39.43
CA PRO A 62 11.61 13.13 38.95
C PRO A 62 12.45 12.27 37.99
N GLU A 63 11.94 11.15 37.48
CA GLU A 63 12.73 10.19 36.70
C GLU A 63 12.52 10.35 35.19
N THR A 64 13.57 10.12 34.39
CA THR A 64 13.53 10.29 32.92
C THR A 64 14.24 9.13 32.24
N LEU A 65 13.67 8.59 31.18
CA LEU A 65 14.32 7.63 30.30
C LEU A 65 14.87 8.33 29.07
N GLU A 66 16.11 8.05 28.72
CA GLU A 66 16.74 8.45 27.47
C GLU A 66 16.87 7.22 26.57
N LEU A 67 16.31 7.33 25.37
CA LEU A 67 16.36 6.34 24.31
C LEU A 67 17.34 6.86 23.25
N SER A 68 18.40 6.10 23.00
CA SER A 68 19.48 6.50 22.08
C SER A 68 19.66 5.45 20.99
N GLY A 69 19.33 5.80 19.75
CA GLY A 69 19.60 4.97 18.58
C GLY A 69 18.74 3.70 18.52
N ILE A 70 17.48 3.79 18.91
CA ILE A 70 16.56 2.65 18.92
C ILE A 70 16.25 2.18 17.50
N ILE A 71 16.43 0.88 17.24
CA ILE A 71 16.18 0.26 15.94
C ILE A 71 14.98 -0.67 16.05
N LEU A 72 14.05 -0.57 15.09
CA LEU A 72 12.87 -1.42 15.00
C LEU A 72 12.99 -2.43 13.85
N SER A 73 12.36 -3.60 14.02
CA SER A 73 12.22 -4.59 12.96
C SER A 73 11.09 -4.24 11.96
N ALA A 74 10.94 -5.04 10.91
CA ALA A 74 9.87 -4.86 9.93
C ALA A 74 8.48 -4.93 10.59
N PRO A 75 7.51 -4.10 10.16
CA PRO A 75 6.15 -4.15 10.68
C PRO A 75 5.49 -5.50 10.36
N ARG A 76 4.82 -6.10 11.36
CA ARG A 76 4.04 -7.34 11.22
C ARG A 76 2.62 -7.14 11.73
N LEU A 77 1.65 -7.59 10.94
CA LEU A 77 0.23 -7.58 11.28
C LEU A 77 -0.19 -8.89 11.96
N SER A 78 -0.99 -8.80 13.02
CA SER A 78 -1.88 -9.85 13.51
C SER A 78 -3.33 -9.37 13.48
N PHE A 79 -4.27 -10.30 13.27
CA PHE A 79 -5.68 -10.03 13.06
C PHE A 79 -6.53 -10.37 14.30
N GLU A 80 -5.91 -10.38 15.48
CA GLU A 80 -6.57 -10.71 16.76
C GLU A 80 -7.67 -9.70 17.15
N ASN A 81 -7.51 -8.43 16.76
CA ASN A 81 -8.48 -7.35 16.95
C ASN A 81 -9.31 -7.04 15.68
N ALA A 82 -9.06 -7.75 14.58
CA ALA A 82 -9.69 -7.46 13.30
C ALA A 82 -11.20 -7.64 13.35
N SER A 83 -11.94 -6.74 12.71
CA SER A 83 -13.38 -6.85 12.53
C SER A 83 -13.78 -6.33 11.17
N LEU A 84 -14.75 -6.95 10.51
CA LEU A 84 -15.27 -6.47 9.22
C LEU A 84 -15.95 -5.08 9.29
N LYS A 85 -15.95 -4.42 10.45
CA LYS A 85 -16.48 -3.07 10.62
C LYS A 85 -15.44 -1.99 10.32
N ASP A 86 -14.16 -2.36 10.34
CA ASP A 86 -13.05 -1.45 10.14
C ASP A 86 -11.89 -2.18 9.44
N SER A 87 -10.84 -1.42 9.13
CA SER A 87 -9.63 -1.94 8.50
C SER A 87 -8.52 -2.17 9.52
N ARG A 88 -8.88 -2.43 10.80
CA ARG A 88 -7.90 -2.48 11.89
C ARG A 88 -7.21 -3.83 12.02
N ALA A 89 -5.90 -3.77 12.22
CA ALA A 89 -5.09 -4.91 12.60
C ALA A 89 -4.13 -4.49 13.72
N ARG A 90 -3.56 -5.48 14.41
CA ARG A 90 -2.52 -5.27 15.41
C ARG A 90 -1.17 -5.24 14.73
N LEU A 91 -0.49 -4.10 14.77
CA LEU A 91 0.89 -3.92 14.35
C LEU A 91 1.84 -4.33 15.46
N ASN A 92 2.87 -5.10 15.12
CA ASN A 92 3.96 -5.47 16.00
C ASN A 92 5.31 -5.19 15.32
N MET A 93 6.23 -4.56 16.04
CA MET A 93 7.62 -4.31 15.64
C MET A 93 8.54 -4.68 16.81
N ASP A 94 9.55 -5.49 16.58
CA ASP A 94 10.53 -5.84 17.62
C ASP A 94 11.55 -4.70 17.76
N ILE A 95 12.02 -4.45 18.99
CA ILE A 95 13.08 -3.49 19.26
C ILE A 95 14.40 -4.25 19.27
N VAL A 96 15.19 -4.07 18.23
CA VAL A 96 16.33 -4.96 17.90
C VAL A 96 17.69 -4.38 18.27
N GLY A 97 17.77 -3.06 18.52
CA GLY A 97 19.00 -2.36 18.88
C GLY A 97 18.76 -0.99 19.52
N GLY A 98 19.83 -0.38 20.01
CA GLY A 98 19.85 0.93 20.68
C GLY A 98 20.22 0.85 22.17
N THR A 99 20.30 2.00 22.84
CA THR A 99 20.65 2.12 24.27
C THR A 99 19.52 2.78 25.04
N VAL A 100 19.26 2.29 26.26
CA VAL A 100 18.32 2.90 27.20
C VAL A 100 19.05 3.32 28.46
N THR A 101 18.91 4.57 28.84
CA THR A 101 19.46 5.11 30.10
C THR A 101 18.35 5.70 30.94
N HIS A 102 18.32 5.34 32.22
CA HIS A 102 17.35 5.83 33.19
C HIS A 102 18.02 6.82 34.13
N TYR A 103 17.51 8.04 34.22
CA TYR A 103 18.00 9.11 35.06
C TYR A 103 17.04 9.46 36.20
N SER A 104 17.60 9.95 37.30
CA SER A 104 16.91 10.76 38.30
C SER A 104 17.27 12.23 38.08
N ASN A 105 16.26 13.07 37.98
CA ASN A 105 16.28 14.51 37.70
C ASN A 105 15.40 15.28 38.70
N ALA A 106 15.55 15.01 40.00
CA ALA A 106 14.73 15.67 41.01
C ALA A 106 15.00 17.18 41.07
N PRO A 107 13.97 18.05 41.09
CA PRO A 107 14.16 19.49 41.17
C PRO A 107 15.08 19.88 42.33
N GLY A 108 16.12 20.66 42.05
CA GLY A 108 17.12 21.07 43.04
C GLY A 108 18.12 19.98 43.46
N SER A 109 18.08 18.80 42.83
CA SER A 109 19.06 17.73 43.01
C SER A 109 19.87 17.49 41.72
N PRO A 110 21.11 17.01 41.82
CA PRO A 110 21.92 16.62 40.66
C PRO A 110 21.26 15.54 39.80
N THR A 111 21.47 15.60 38.49
CA THR A 111 21.12 14.50 37.58
C THR A 111 21.99 13.29 37.86
N ARG A 112 21.40 12.10 37.94
CA ARG A 112 22.11 10.83 38.17
C ARG A 112 21.57 9.74 37.26
N ALA A 113 22.45 8.99 36.61
CA ALA A 113 22.06 7.77 35.93
C ALA A 113 21.81 6.66 36.96
N LEU A 114 20.58 6.17 37.01
CA LEU A 114 20.13 5.08 37.87
C LEU A 114 20.41 3.74 37.23
N SER A 115 20.22 3.61 35.91
CA SER A 115 20.56 2.39 35.18
C SER A 115 20.77 2.62 33.69
N SER A 116 21.52 1.75 33.03
CA SER A 116 21.67 1.77 31.57
C SER A 116 21.89 0.36 31.01
N PHE A 117 21.46 0.13 29.76
CA PHE A 117 21.73 -1.12 29.02
C PHE A 117 21.56 -0.92 27.50
N ASN A 118 22.24 -1.76 26.73
CA ASN A 118 22.04 -1.86 25.29
C ASN A 118 20.97 -2.89 24.97
N ILE A 119 20.05 -2.55 24.09
CA ILE A 119 19.00 -3.43 23.61
C ILE A 119 19.61 -4.39 22.58
N SER A 120 19.15 -5.64 22.65
CA SER A 120 19.32 -6.61 21.60
C SER A 120 17.99 -7.36 21.44
N GLU A 121 17.72 -7.84 20.23
CA GLU A 121 16.45 -8.53 19.90
C GLU A 121 16.08 -9.65 20.88
N GLN A 122 17.08 -10.40 21.35
CA GLN A 122 16.93 -11.49 22.32
C GLN A 122 16.29 -11.07 23.66
N HIS A 123 16.21 -9.77 23.97
CA HIS A 123 15.45 -9.27 25.12
C HIS A 123 13.93 -9.45 24.95
N GLY A 124 13.43 -9.60 23.72
CA GLY A 124 12.00 -9.74 23.44
C GLY A 124 11.21 -8.44 23.62
N TYR A 125 11.90 -7.30 23.53
CA TYR A 125 11.25 -5.99 23.53
C TYR A 125 10.53 -5.74 22.21
N ARG A 126 9.32 -5.20 22.30
CA ARG A 126 8.44 -4.95 21.17
C ARG A 126 7.64 -3.68 21.37
N LEU A 127 7.28 -3.08 20.25
CA LEU A 127 6.30 -2.02 20.10
C LEU A 127 5.06 -2.63 19.46
N ASN A 128 3.92 -2.50 20.10
CA ASN A 128 2.65 -2.91 19.55
C ASN A 128 1.75 -1.69 19.37
N ALA A 129 0.91 -1.70 18.35
CA ALA A 129 -0.06 -0.64 18.09
C ALA A 129 -1.26 -1.19 17.31
N ASP A 130 -2.38 -0.49 17.37
CA ASP A 130 -3.53 -0.76 16.52
C ASP A 130 -3.44 0.14 15.29
N ILE A 131 -3.43 -0.46 14.10
CA ILE A 131 -3.23 0.25 12.83
C ILE A 131 -4.38 -0.03 11.87
N GLU A 132 -4.71 0.96 11.05
CA GLU A 132 -5.72 0.85 10.01
C GLU A 132 -5.04 0.76 8.64
N LEU A 133 -5.43 -0.24 7.84
CA LEU A 133 -5.05 -0.31 6.44
C LEU A 133 -5.82 0.73 5.64
N ARG A 134 -5.11 1.56 4.87
CA ARG A 134 -5.69 2.71 4.18
C ARG A 134 -5.50 2.61 2.68
N LYS A 135 -6.49 3.12 1.96
CA LYS A 135 -6.34 3.45 0.54
C LYS A 135 -5.82 4.88 0.44
N VAL A 136 -4.75 5.08 -0.33
CA VAL A 136 -4.32 6.40 -0.77
C VAL A 136 -4.44 6.48 -2.28
N VAL A 137 -5.04 7.55 -2.77
CA VAL A 137 -5.17 7.80 -4.21
C VAL A 137 -3.97 8.66 -4.59
N GLY A 138 -3.08 8.13 -5.42
CA GLY A 138 -1.91 8.86 -5.91
C GLY A 138 -2.32 10.08 -6.76
N GLY A 139 -1.58 11.17 -6.59
CA GLY A 139 -1.61 12.37 -7.41
C GLY A 139 -1.05 12.13 -8.81
N ILE A 140 -1.66 12.81 -9.79
CA ILE A 140 -1.37 12.86 -11.24
C ILE A 140 -1.04 11.51 -11.90
N ASN A 141 -2.06 10.96 -12.58
CA ASN A 141 -1.99 9.81 -13.50
C ASN A 141 -1.63 8.44 -12.88
N LYS A 142 -2.67 7.86 -12.27
CA LYS A 142 -3.02 6.42 -12.29
C LYS A 142 -2.15 5.46 -11.46
N SER A 143 -2.30 5.56 -10.14
CA SER A 143 -2.33 4.36 -9.27
C SER A 143 -2.95 4.71 -7.91
N SER A 144 -3.99 4.00 -7.48
CA SER A 144 -4.28 3.96 -6.03
C SER A 144 -3.32 2.98 -5.39
N HIS A 145 -2.90 3.29 -4.18
CA HIS A 145 -2.03 2.44 -3.38
C HIS A 145 -2.81 1.92 -2.18
N VAL A 146 -2.61 0.64 -1.86
CA VAL A 146 -2.95 0.14 -0.53
C VAL A 146 -1.74 0.40 0.34
N ILE A 147 -1.94 1.16 1.41
CA ILE A 147 -0.85 1.54 2.28
C ILE A 147 -1.13 1.18 3.74
N LEU A 148 -0.04 0.95 4.45
CA LEU A 148 0.02 0.91 5.89
C LEU A 148 0.82 2.13 6.35
N ASP A 149 0.13 3.12 6.92
CA ASP A 149 0.72 4.36 7.43
C ASP A 149 0.96 4.22 8.94
N ILE A 150 2.22 4.02 9.34
CA ILE A 150 2.58 3.82 10.75
C ILE A 150 2.34 5.06 11.62
N SER A 151 2.29 6.26 11.03
CA SER A 151 1.96 7.50 11.77
C SER A 151 0.49 7.51 12.23
N LYS A 152 -0.39 6.78 11.54
CA LYS A 152 -1.83 6.73 11.83
C LYS A 152 -2.21 5.61 12.80
N ALA A 153 -1.24 4.81 13.25
CA ALA A 153 -1.49 3.81 14.28
C ALA A 153 -1.83 4.47 15.63
N THR A 154 -2.50 3.72 16.49
CA THR A 154 -3.07 4.15 17.76
C THR A 154 -2.78 3.12 18.84
N GLU A 155 -3.06 3.43 20.11
CA GLU A 155 -2.87 2.50 21.23
C GLU A 155 -1.47 1.88 21.30
N PHE A 156 -0.45 2.72 21.07
CA PHE A 156 0.93 2.29 21.16
C PHE A 156 1.24 1.79 22.57
N THR A 157 1.85 0.62 22.65
CA THR A 157 2.30 0.01 23.90
C THR A 157 3.66 -0.63 23.72
N SER A 158 4.52 -0.52 24.72
CA SER A 158 5.82 -1.21 24.71
C SER A 158 6.09 -1.89 26.05
N ASN A 159 6.79 -3.03 25.99
CA ASN A 159 7.32 -3.74 27.16
C ASN A 159 8.79 -3.37 27.44
N LEU A 160 9.33 -2.29 26.85
CA LEU A 160 10.74 -1.93 26.92
C LEU A 160 11.25 -1.80 28.38
N ILE A 161 10.40 -1.37 29.30
CA ILE A 161 10.78 -1.16 30.70
C ILE A 161 9.65 -1.63 31.65
N ASP A 162 10.06 -2.39 32.67
CA ASP A 162 9.23 -2.91 33.76
C ASP A 162 9.57 -2.17 35.08
N LEU A 163 9.43 -0.83 35.06
CA LEU A 163 9.71 0.07 36.19
C LEU A 163 8.44 0.71 36.75
N GLY A 164 7.29 0.04 36.60
CA GLY A 164 5.99 0.60 37.01
C GLY A 164 5.48 1.75 36.12
N ALA A 165 6.21 2.12 35.06
CA ALA A 165 5.74 3.04 34.04
C ALA A 165 4.61 2.40 33.20
N SER A 166 3.58 3.18 32.88
CA SER A 166 2.51 2.70 32.00
C SER A 166 3.10 2.25 30.65
N PRO A 167 2.77 1.05 30.13
CA PRO A 167 3.17 0.62 28.79
C PRO A 167 2.79 1.61 27.69
N THR A 168 1.77 2.46 27.92
CA THR A 168 1.31 3.50 27.00
C THR A 168 2.26 4.70 26.93
N LEU A 169 2.96 5.04 28.02
CA LEU A 169 3.82 6.23 28.06
C LEU A 169 4.98 6.15 27.07
N ILE A 170 5.64 4.99 27.01
CA ILE A 170 6.69 4.72 26.01
C ILE A 170 6.06 4.61 24.61
N GLY A 171 4.84 4.07 24.52
CA GLY A 171 4.09 4.04 23.28
C GLY A 171 3.82 5.43 22.69
N ASP A 172 3.41 6.39 23.52
CA ASP A 172 3.14 7.78 23.13
C ASP A 172 4.40 8.47 22.59
N PHE A 173 5.56 8.15 23.15
CA PHE A 173 6.84 8.60 22.62
C PHE A 173 7.07 8.08 21.19
N PHE A 174 6.90 6.78 20.93
CA PHE A 174 7.05 6.23 19.58
C PHE A 174 6.02 6.81 18.61
N LYS A 175 4.78 7.03 19.04
CA LYS A 175 3.75 7.70 18.23
C LYS A 175 4.23 9.09 17.78
N ALA A 176 4.75 9.90 18.70
CA ALA A 176 5.24 11.23 18.37
C ALA A 176 6.41 11.17 17.38
N ARG A 177 7.34 10.23 17.55
CA ARG A 177 8.47 10.04 16.62
C ARG A 177 8.01 9.61 15.22
N PHE A 178 7.01 8.73 15.12
CA PHE A 178 6.46 8.33 13.82
C PHE A 178 5.70 9.45 13.12
N ASP A 179 5.02 10.33 13.87
CA ASP A 179 4.33 11.51 13.32
C ASP A 179 5.28 12.54 12.71
N GLU A 180 6.54 12.57 13.15
CA GLU A 180 7.57 13.48 12.67
C GLU A 180 8.31 12.96 11.41
N LEU A 181 8.17 11.67 11.08
CA LEU A 181 8.86 11.07 9.93
C LEU A 181 8.36 11.61 8.57
N PRO A 182 9.20 11.56 7.52
CA PRO A 182 8.74 11.71 6.15
C PRO A 182 7.68 10.71 5.75
N ALA A 183 6.71 11.18 4.94
CA ALA A 183 5.61 10.34 4.48
C ALA A 183 6.12 9.06 3.78
N GLU A 184 7.19 9.14 2.99
CA GLU A 184 7.81 7.98 2.35
C GLU A 184 8.27 6.92 3.38
N GLN A 185 8.76 7.37 4.55
CA GLN A 185 9.18 6.49 5.64
C GLN A 185 7.99 6.00 6.49
N GLN A 186 6.90 6.77 6.55
CA GLN A 186 5.66 6.39 7.24
C GLN A 186 4.85 5.32 6.48
N ILE A 187 4.94 5.28 5.15
CA ILE A 187 3.96 4.59 4.28
C ILE A 187 4.51 3.29 3.67
N TYR A 188 4.07 2.12 4.16
CA TYR A 188 4.36 0.84 3.50
C TYR A 188 3.29 0.55 2.44
N SER A 189 3.65 0.54 1.16
CA SER A 189 2.75 0.33 0.01
C SER A 189 2.50 -1.16 -0.26
N LEU A 190 1.46 -1.74 0.33
CA LEU A 190 1.03 -3.13 0.11
C LEU A 190 0.52 -3.44 -1.30
N GLY A 191 0.32 -2.47 -2.20
CA GLY A 191 -0.16 -2.71 -3.56
C GLY A 191 -0.17 -1.49 -4.46
N LEU A 192 -0.07 -1.72 -5.78
CA LEU A 192 -0.16 -0.71 -6.84
C LEU A 192 -1.32 -1.05 -7.79
N LEU A 193 -2.15 -0.06 -8.10
CA LEU A 193 -3.12 -0.16 -9.18
C LEU A 193 -2.51 0.29 -10.52
N ASP A 194 -2.02 -0.63 -11.35
CA ASP A 194 -1.75 -0.36 -12.77
C ASP A 194 -2.57 -1.32 -13.64
N PHE A 195 -3.49 -0.79 -14.44
CA PHE A 195 -4.42 -1.60 -15.24
C PHE A 195 -4.58 -1.07 -16.64
N ASN A 196 -4.73 -2.01 -17.56
CA ASN A 196 -5.18 -1.72 -18.90
C ASN A 196 -6.54 -0.99 -18.85
N ALA A 197 -6.65 0.10 -19.61
CA ALA A 197 -7.85 0.92 -19.62
C ALA A 197 -9.09 0.15 -20.13
N ASP A 198 -8.87 -0.84 -20.98
CA ASP A 198 -9.93 -1.54 -21.73
C ASP A 198 -10.47 -2.80 -21.02
N ASP A 199 -9.90 -3.19 -19.88
CA ASP A 199 -10.38 -4.35 -19.11
C ASP A 199 -11.72 -4.02 -18.41
N LEU A 200 -12.75 -4.85 -18.65
CA LEU A 200 -14.07 -4.72 -18.01
C LEU A 200 -14.03 -4.93 -16.50
N LEU A 201 -13.05 -5.70 -16.04
CA LEU A 201 -12.79 -5.94 -14.62
C LEU A 201 -11.75 -4.95 -14.06
N ALA A 202 -11.31 -3.95 -14.84
CA ALA A 202 -10.42 -2.92 -14.34
C ALA A 202 -11.02 -2.28 -13.08
N PRO A 203 -10.32 -2.32 -11.94
CA PRO A 203 -10.78 -1.69 -10.72
C PRO A 203 -10.78 -0.16 -10.90
N LYS A 204 -11.81 0.48 -10.37
CA LYS A 204 -11.95 1.94 -10.29
C LYS A 204 -11.72 2.42 -8.87
N ASP A 205 -12.23 1.66 -7.91
CA ASP A 205 -12.13 1.95 -6.49
C ASP A 205 -12.11 0.64 -5.70
N PHE A 206 -11.71 0.71 -4.44
CA PHE A 206 -11.83 -0.42 -3.53
C PHE A 206 -11.86 0.06 -2.08
N TYR A 207 -12.46 -0.75 -1.23
CA TYR A 207 -12.45 -0.59 0.21
C TYR A 207 -11.69 -1.75 0.82
N ILE A 208 -10.94 -1.45 1.88
CA ILE A 208 -10.17 -2.44 2.62
C ILE A 208 -10.94 -2.72 3.89
N LEU A 209 -11.06 -3.99 4.26
CA LEU A 209 -11.48 -4.42 5.59
C LEU A 209 -10.54 -5.52 6.07
N THR A 210 -10.64 -5.83 7.34
CA THR A 210 -9.88 -6.92 7.96
C THR A 210 -10.82 -7.95 8.58
N GLN A 211 -10.40 -9.20 8.58
CA GLN A 211 -11.21 -10.28 9.15
C GLN A 211 -10.31 -11.26 9.88
N ALA A 212 -10.64 -11.59 11.12
CA ALA A 212 -9.98 -12.70 11.82
C ALA A 212 -10.36 -14.03 11.17
N ALA A 213 -9.39 -14.95 11.09
CA ALA A 213 -9.67 -16.32 10.68
C ALA A 213 -10.55 -17.00 11.75
N PRO A 214 -11.23 -18.11 11.41
CA PRO A 214 -11.85 -18.97 12.43
C PRO A 214 -10.83 -19.34 13.52
N GLU A 215 -11.18 -19.15 14.79
CA GLU A 215 -10.29 -19.27 15.96
C GLU A 215 -9.13 -18.25 16.05
N GLY A 216 -9.00 -17.31 15.12
CA GLY A 216 -7.93 -16.30 15.10
C GLY A 216 -7.96 -15.32 16.28
N LYS A 217 -9.12 -15.18 16.94
CA LYS A 217 -9.30 -14.39 18.18
C LYS A 217 -9.08 -15.20 19.45
N ASN A 218 -8.89 -16.51 19.36
CA ASN A 218 -8.77 -17.40 20.51
C ASN A 218 -7.31 -17.51 20.94
N LEU A 219 -6.94 -16.86 22.05
CA LEU A 219 -5.59 -16.86 22.64
C LEU A 219 -5.00 -18.26 22.91
N LYS A 220 -5.83 -19.30 22.96
CA LYS A 220 -5.40 -20.70 23.19
C LYS A 220 -5.28 -21.52 21.91
N SER A 221 -5.60 -20.94 20.75
CA SER A 221 -5.49 -21.60 19.44
C SER A 221 -4.09 -21.41 18.85
N ASP A 222 -3.60 -22.41 18.14
CA ASP A 222 -2.35 -22.31 17.36
C ASP A 222 -2.48 -21.30 16.19
N SER A 223 -3.72 -21.02 15.76
CA SER A 223 -4.04 -20.00 14.75
C SER A 223 -4.27 -18.61 15.33
N TYR A 224 -3.94 -18.36 16.60
CA TYR A 224 -4.12 -17.03 17.21
C TYR A 224 -3.41 -15.93 16.39
N GLY A 225 -4.15 -14.86 16.11
CA GLY A 225 -3.71 -13.75 15.29
C GLY A 225 -3.83 -13.99 13.79
N ASP A 226 -4.23 -15.18 13.32
CA ASP A 226 -4.51 -15.41 11.89
C ASP A 226 -5.76 -14.66 11.42
N GLY A 227 -5.72 -14.24 10.17
CA GLY A 227 -6.80 -13.54 9.50
C GLY A 227 -6.44 -13.14 8.10
N ALA A 228 -7.27 -12.26 7.53
CA ALA A 228 -7.16 -11.81 6.16
C ALA A 228 -7.40 -10.30 6.00
N VAL A 229 -6.73 -9.75 4.99
CA VAL A 229 -7.10 -8.47 4.37
C VAL A 229 -8.12 -8.78 3.28
N VAL A 230 -9.26 -8.09 3.32
CA VAL A 230 -10.37 -8.29 2.38
C VAL A 230 -10.60 -6.98 1.63
N LEU A 231 -10.49 -7.04 0.31
CA LEU A 231 -10.68 -5.92 -0.60
C LEU A 231 -12.04 -6.03 -1.28
N PHE A 232 -12.85 -5.01 -1.12
CA PHE A 232 -14.14 -4.85 -1.78
C PHE A 232 -13.96 -3.92 -2.96
N VAL A 233 -13.94 -4.47 -4.17
CA VAL A 233 -13.49 -3.77 -5.38
C VAL A 233 -14.69 -3.30 -6.19
N ARG A 234 -14.74 -1.99 -6.43
CA ARG A 234 -15.62 -1.36 -7.41
C ARG A 234 -14.87 -1.34 -8.74
N THR A 235 -15.33 -2.10 -9.72
CA THR A 235 -14.77 -2.03 -11.08
C THR A 235 -15.24 -0.76 -11.79
N LYS A 236 -14.63 -0.39 -12.92
CA LYS A 236 -15.06 0.76 -13.73
C LYS A 236 -16.54 0.72 -14.10
N ASN A 237 -17.04 -0.48 -14.29
CA ASN A 237 -18.39 -0.78 -14.73
C ASN A 237 -19.41 -0.81 -13.58
N ASN A 238 -18.96 -0.71 -12.32
CA ASN A 238 -19.82 -0.46 -11.17
C ASN A 238 -19.89 1.04 -10.90
N PHE A 239 -21.04 1.67 -11.16
CA PHE A 239 -21.22 3.12 -10.96
C PHE A 239 -21.37 3.51 -9.50
N TYR A 240 -21.80 2.59 -8.65
CA TYR A 240 -22.04 2.80 -7.23
C TYR A 240 -21.22 1.82 -6.40
N ASP A 241 -20.99 2.18 -5.15
CA ASP A 241 -20.35 1.31 -4.17
C ASP A 241 -21.30 0.18 -3.77
N GLY A 242 -20.72 -0.98 -3.48
CA GLY A 242 -21.46 -2.07 -2.84
C GLY A 242 -21.76 -1.75 -1.38
N THR A 243 -22.48 -2.64 -0.73
CA THR A 243 -22.73 -2.55 0.72
C THR A 243 -21.60 -3.25 1.46
N LEU A 244 -20.93 -2.55 2.38
CA LEU A 244 -19.95 -3.17 3.26
C LEU A 244 -20.66 -4.05 4.31
N PRO A 245 -20.08 -5.21 4.67
CA PRO A 245 -20.64 -6.06 5.71
C PRO A 245 -20.64 -5.36 7.08
N THR A 246 -21.68 -5.61 7.89
CA THR A 246 -21.80 -5.00 9.23
C THR A 246 -21.33 -5.91 10.36
N SER A 247 -21.17 -7.22 10.10
CA SER A 247 -20.63 -8.20 11.05
C SER A 247 -20.09 -9.48 10.38
N GLU A 248 -19.27 -10.24 11.12
CA GLU A 248 -18.76 -11.56 10.70
C GLU A 248 -19.85 -12.62 10.51
N SER A 249 -21.05 -12.44 11.07
CA SER A 249 -22.16 -13.36 10.81
C SER A 249 -22.78 -13.13 9.42
N THR A 250 -22.62 -11.92 8.86
CA THR A 250 -23.18 -11.53 7.56
C THR A 250 -22.26 -11.82 6.38
N PHE A 251 -20.98 -12.11 6.63
CA PHE A 251 -19.99 -12.34 5.57
C PHE A 251 -19.00 -13.48 5.93
N PRO A 252 -18.87 -14.53 5.10
CA PRO A 252 -18.01 -15.67 5.39
C PRO A 252 -16.51 -15.36 5.25
N TYR A 253 -15.66 -16.09 5.98
CA TYR A 253 -14.21 -16.07 5.75
C TYR A 253 -13.87 -16.84 4.47
N LEU A 254 -13.38 -16.13 3.45
CA LEU A 254 -13.30 -16.62 2.07
C LEU A 254 -12.04 -17.44 1.73
N ILE A 255 -11.17 -17.72 2.70
CA ILE A 255 -9.95 -18.51 2.47
C ILE A 255 -10.11 -19.88 3.14
N PRO A 256 -10.16 -20.97 2.36
CA PRO A 256 -10.31 -22.30 2.95
C PRO A 256 -9.07 -22.75 3.74
N ASP A 257 -9.27 -23.54 4.78
CA ASP A 257 -8.21 -24.03 5.68
C ASP A 257 -7.66 -25.43 5.32
N ASP A 258 -8.02 -25.96 4.15
CA ASP A 258 -7.53 -27.24 3.64
C ASP A 258 -5.99 -27.24 3.57
N LYS A 259 -5.38 -28.37 3.96
CA LYS A 259 -3.93 -28.58 3.91
C LYS A 259 -3.53 -29.39 2.67
N VAL A 260 -2.29 -29.20 2.23
CA VAL A 260 -1.69 -30.04 1.19
C VAL A 260 -1.55 -31.47 1.72
N THR A 261 -1.91 -32.46 0.92
CA THR A 261 -1.89 -33.88 1.32
C THR A 261 -0.48 -34.30 1.78
N GLY A 262 -0.32 -34.57 3.07
CA GLY A 262 0.96 -35.01 3.66
C GLY A 262 1.87 -33.88 4.18
N GLU A 263 1.45 -32.61 4.13
CA GLU A 263 2.18 -31.45 4.66
C GLU A 263 1.33 -30.69 5.68
N GLU A 264 1.97 -29.93 6.58
CA GLU A 264 1.25 -29.02 7.48
C GLU A 264 0.84 -27.69 6.82
N ARG A 265 1.31 -27.45 5.58
CA ARG A 265 1.09 -26.24 4.81
C ARG A 265 -0.34 -26.14 4.28
N SER A 266 -0.94 -24.94 4.37
CA SER A 266 -2.23 -24.63 3.77
C SER A 266 -2.19 -24.70 2.25
N LYS A 267 -3.25 -25.23 1.64
CA LYS A 267 -3.44 -25.34 0.18
C LYS A 267 -3.85 -24.00 -0.45
N TYR A 268 -4.46 -23.11 0.32
CA TYR A 268 -4.92 -21.80 -0.13
C TYR A 268 -4.36 -20.68 0.75
N SER A 269 -4.01 -19.56 0.12
CA SER A 269 -3.57 -18.33 0.80
C SER A 269 -4.34 -17.08 0.37
N GLY A 270 -5.25 -17.23 -0.59
CA GLY A 270 -6.19 -16.18 -0.98
C GLY A 270 -7.34 -16.69 -1.86
N SER A 271 -8.26 -15.79 -2.16
CA SER A 271 -9.41 -16.04 -3.02
C SER A 271 -9.86 -14.78 -3.75
N LEU A 272 -10.55 -14.98 -4.87
CA LEU A 272 -11.15 -13.93 -5.69
C LEU A 272 -12.61 -14.30 -5.98
N LEU A 273 -13.54 -13.42 -5.61
CA LEU A 273 -14.93 -13.51 -6.04
C LEU A 273 -15.19 -12.44 -7.09
N ILE A 274 -15.77 -12.81 -8.22
CA ILE A 274 -16.24 -11.88 -9.25
C ILE A 274 -17.76 -11.90 -9.22
N SER A 275 -18.38 -10.73 -9.15
CA SER A 275 -19.83 -10.63 -9.00
C SER A 275 -20.58 -11.32 -10.14
N ARG A 276 -21.69 -11.96 -9.82
CA ARG A 276 -22.60 -12.50 -10.83
C ARG A 276 -23.05 -11.43 -11.82
N GLN A 277 -23.17 -10.17 -11.38
CA GLN A 277 -23.51 -9.06 -12.25
C GLN A 277 -22.45 -8.86 -13.32
N ALA A 278 -21.17 -8.84 -12.94
CA ALA A 278 -20.07 -8.72 -13.88
C ALA A 278 -20.06 -9.87 -14.89
N VAL A 279 -20.08 -11.11 -14.40
CA VAL A 279 -20.07 -12.32 -15.24
C VAL A 279 -21.24 -12.32 -16.23
N MET A 280 -22.46 -12.05 -15.74
CA MET A 280 -23.68 -12.19 -16.54
C MET A 280 -23.95 -10.98 -17.44
N TYR A 281 -23.86 -9.75 -16.92
CA TYR A 281 -24.23 -8.55 -17.67
C TYR A 281 -23.11 -7.95 -18.51
N TRP A 282 -21.84 -8.16 -18.16
CA TRP A 282 -20.73 -7.56 -18.91
C TRP A 282 -20.11 -8.53 -19.92
N PHE A 283 -20.02 -9.82 -19.58
CA PHE A 283 -19.40 -10.81 -20.46
C PHE A 283 -20.42 -11.66 -21.24
N ILE A 284 -21.39 -12.26 -20.56
CA ILE A 284 -22.27 -13.26 -21.19
C ILE A 284 -23.41 -12.60 -21.98
N MET A 285 -24.22 -11.76 -21.32
CA MET A 285 -25.45 -11.22 -21.90
C MET A 285 -25.22 -10.37 -23.15
N PRO A 286 -24.24 -9.43 -23.21
CA PRO A 286 -24.01 -8.63 -24.42
C PRO A 286 -23.66 -9.51 -25.63
N TYR A 287 -22.83 -10.54 -25.42
CA TYR A 287 -22.50 -11.51 -26.46
C TYR A 287 -23.74 -12.26 -26.95
N ILE A 288 -24.55 -12.79 -26.03
CA ILE A 288 -25.79 -13.51 -26.37
C ILE A 288 -26.79 -12.61 -27.11
N LYS A 289 -26.94 -11.35 -26.72
CA LYS A 289 -27.80 -10.36 -27.40
C LYS A 289 -27.36 -10.10 -28.84
N GLN A 290 -26.06 -10.04 -29.09
CA GLN A 290 -25.52 -9.85 -30.43
C GLN A 290 -25.63 -11.12 -31.29
N HIS A 291 -25.55 -12.31 -30.67
CA HIS A 291 -25.45 -13.58 -31.40
C HIS A 291 -26.79 -14.21 -31.78
N ILE A 292 -27.83 -14.18 -30.92
CA ILE A 292 -29.01 -15.05 -31.10
C ILE A 292 -30.21 -14.38 -31.81
N GLY A 293 -30.43 -13.07 -31.67
CA GLY A 293 -31.55 -12.41 -32.35
C GLY A 293 -31.74 -10.92 -32.05
N LYS A 294 -32.53 -10.26 -32.90
CA LYS A 294 -32.71 -8.79 -32.86
C LYS A 294 -33.57 -8.37 -31.67
N GLY A 295 -33.16 -7.30 -30.99
CA GLY A 295 -33.91 -6.71 -29.88
C GLY A 295 -33.99 -7.57 -28.62
N LEU A 296 -33.08 -8.54 -28.45
CA LEU A 296 -33.04 -9.42 -27.28
C LEU A 296 -32.75 -8.61 -26.01
N ASN A 297 -33.65 -8.72 -25.02
CA ASN A 297 -33.48 -8.13 -23.70
C ASN A 297 -33.86 -9.13 -22.63
N PHE A 298 -33.16 -9.08 -21.49
CA PHE A 298 -33.36 -9.97 -20.36
C PHE A 298 -33.74 -9.17 -19.11
N GLU A 299 -34.53 -9.79 -18.24
CA GLU A 299 -34.78 -9.32 -16.88
C GLU A 299 -34.44 -10.42 -15.88
N VAL A 300 -34.14 -10.01 -14.64
CA VAL A 300 -33.98 -10.94 -13.52
C VAL A 300 -35.36 -11.44 -13.11
N LYS A 301 -35.54 -12.75 -12.97
CA LYS A 301 -36.77 -13.31 -12.43
C LYS A 301 -36.75 -13.22 -10.90
N ASP A 302 -37.77 -12.58 -10.31
CA ASP A 302 -37.95 -12.26 -8.87
C ASP A 302 -37.00 -12.99 -7.90
N ASP A 303 -36.09 -12.20 -7.31
CA ASP A 303 -35.21 -12.62 -6.22
C ASP A 303 -35.40 -11.70 -5.01
N ASP A 304 -36.65 -11.53 -4.58
CA ASP A 304 -37.04 -10.74 -3.40
C ASP A 304 -36.34 -11.20 -2.11
N GLN A 305 -35.66 -12.36 -2.10
CA GLN A 305 -34.98 -12.92 -0.94
C GLN A 305 -33.50 -13.29 -1.16
N GLN A 306 -32.91 -13.14 -2.34
CA GLN A 306 -31.50 -13.54 -2.61
C GLN A 306 -31.16 -14.97 -2.18
N THR A 307 -32.13 -15.89 -2.28
CA THR A 307 -32.01 -17.28 -1.81
C THR A 307 -32.31 -18.32 -2.89
N GLY A 308 -32.77 -17.92 -4.08
CA GLY A 308 -33.07 -18.81 -5.21
C GLY A 308 -31.88 -19.00 -6.17
N ASP A 309 -31.98 -20.01 -7.04
CA ASP A 309 -31.07 -20.19 -8.18
C ASP A 309 -31.21 -18.99 -9.14
N TYR A 310 -30.13 -18.22 -9.32
CA TYR A 310 -30.13 -17.01 -10.16
C TYR A 310 -30.52 -17.33 -11.62
N GLN A 311 -31.53 -16.61 -12.14
CA GLN A 311 -32.05 -16.78 -13.49
C GLN A 311 -32.32 -15.44 -14.19
N LEU A 312 -31.78 -15.30 -15.40
CA LEU A 312 -32.18 -14.25 -16.35
C LEU A 312 -33.16 -14.82 -17.35
N VAL A 313 -34.28 -14.12 -17.61
CA VAL A 313 -35.30 -14.54 -18.57
C VAL A 313 -35.45 -13.47 -19.64
N ALA A 314 -35.49 -13.87 -20.90
CA ALA A 314 -35.72 -12.94 -21.99
C ALA A 314 -37.13 -12.33 -21.90
N VAL A 315 -37.26 -11.01 -22.05
CA VAL A 315 -38.54 -10.29 -22.05
C VAL A 315 -38.91 -9.75 -23.42
N ALA A 316 -37.92 -9.57 -24.28
CA ALA A 316 -38.07 -9.22 -25.69
C ALA A 316 -37.04 -9.99 -26.52
N GLY A 317 -37.15 -9.90 -27.83
CA GLY A 317 -36.22 -10.53 -28.77
C GLY A 317 -36.85 -11.64 -29.58
N GLU A 318 -36.37 -11.76 -30.81
CA GLU A 318 -36.84 -12.75 -31.77
C GLU A 318 -35.77 -13.06 -32.82
N TYR A 319 -35.88 -14.25 -33.40
CA TYR A 319 -35.14 -14.64 -34.59
C TYR A 319 -36.09 -14.63 -35.79
N PRO A 320 -35.93 -13.70 -36.75
CA PRO A 320 -36.69 -13.70 -37.99
C PRO A 320 -36.11 -14.74 -38.96
N ALA A 321 -36.95 -15.64 -39.46
CA ALA A 321 -36.57 -16.53 -40.56
C ALA A 321 -36.78 -15.85 -41.91
N GLU A 322 -36.07 -16.32 -42.94
CA GLU A 322 -36.28 -15.88 -44.32
C GLU A 322 -37.71 -16.20 -44.79
N PRO A 323 -38.32 -15.37 -45.65
CA PRO A 323 -39.63 -15.64 -46.23
C PRO A 323 -39.68 -17.01 -46.91
N ILE A 324 -40.74 -17.76 -46.64
CA ILE A 324 -40.96 -19.11 -47.15
C ILE A 324 -41.96 -19.04 -48.29
N ASP A 325 -41.56 -19.52 -49.46
CA ASP A 325 -42.43 -19.72 -50.63
C ASP A 325 -42.16 -21.12 -51.20
N ILE A 326 -43.11 -22.04 -51.01
CA ILE A 326 -43.01 -23.41 -51.50
C ILE A 326 -44.12 -23.68 -52.51
N GLN A 327 -43.75 -23.87 -53.76
CA GLN A 327 -44.65 -24.29 -54.83
C GLN A 327 -44.45 -25.76 -55.20
N TYR A 328 -45.54 -26.44 -55.52
CA TYR A 328 -45.56 -27.83 -55.96
C TYR A 328 -46.72 -28.10 -56.94
N GLN A 329 -46.42 -28.69 -58.09
CA GLN A 329 -47.43 -29.07 -59.07
C GLN A 329 -47.71 -30.58 -59.02
N HIS A 330 -48.98 -30.96 -59.03
CA HIS A 330 -49.42 -32.35 -59.09
C HIS A 330 -50.68 -32.51 -59.94
N ALA A 331 -50.57 -33.25 -61.04
CA ALA A 331 -51.65 -33.37 -62.03
C ALA A 331 -52.14 -31.97 -62.48
N ASN A 332 -53.39 -31.61 -62.15
CA ASN A 332 -53.98 -30.31 -62.48
C ASN A 332 -53.93 -29.30 -61.32
N HIS A 333 -53.32 -29.66 -60.19
CA HIS A 333 -53.21 -28.84 -58.99
C HIS A 333 -51.87 -28.11 -58.95
N HIS A 334 -51.91 -26.82 -58.62
CA HIS A 334 -50.78 -25.98 -58.29
C HIS A 334 -50.90 -25.57 -56.82
N LEU A 335 -50.11 -26.24 -55.99
CA LEU A 335 -50.12 -26.05 -54.55
C LEU A 335 -49.06 -25.04 -54.14
N HIS A 336 -49.43 -24.07 -53.31
CA HIS A 336 -48.56 -23.01 -52.83
C HIS A 336 -48.64 -22.89 -51.31
N PHE A 337 -47.51 -22.84 -50.63
CA PHE A 337 -47.41 -22.71 -49.18
C PHE A 337 -46.47 -21.56 -48.83
N ILE A 338 -47.01 -20.48 -48.23
CA ILE A 338 -46.27 -19.23 -47.97
C ILE A 338 -46.30 -18.82 -46.49
N LYS A 339 -45.19 -18.24 -46.04
CA LYS A 339 -45.10 -17.41 -44.83
C LYS A 339 -44.01 -16.35 -44.97
N ASP A 340 -44.38 -15.07 -44.91
CA ASP A 340 -43.45 -13.96 -45.13
C ASP A 340 -42.78 -13.44 -43.85
N ASP A 341 -43.29 -13.79 -42.67
CA ASP A 341 -42.91 -13.18 -41.40
C ASP A 341 -42.73 -14.21 -40.26
N LEU A 342 -42.21 -15.41 -40.56
CA LEU A 342 -41.92 -16.42 -39.54
C LEU A 342 -40.89 -15.89 -38.53
N ARG A 343 -41.26 -15.85 -37.24
CA ARG A 343 -40.41 -15.33 -36.16
C ARG A 343 -40.41 -16.27 -34.96
N PHE A 344 -39.23 -16.62 -34.46
CA PHE A 344 -39.08 -17.37 -33.22
C PHE A 344 -38.89 -16.40 -32.05
N LYS A 345 -39.93 -16.24 -31.22
CA LYS A 345 -39.89 -15.34 -30.06
C LYS A 345 -39.10 -15.94 -28.91
N PHE A 346 -38.25 -15.12 -28.30
CA PHE A 346 -37.46 -15.50 -27.12
C PHE A 346 -38.11 -15.08 -25.80
N SER A 347 -39.03 -14.10 -25.82
CA SER A 347 -39.71 -13.62 -24.61
C SER A 347 -40.32 -14.78 -23.81
N GLN A 348 -39.97 -14.88 -22.54
CA GLN A 348 -40.38 -15.89 -21.57
C GLN A 348 -39.96 -17.34 -21.87
N LYS A 349 -39.24 -17.59 -22.98
CA LYS A 349 -38.84 -18.92 -23.46
C LYS A 349 -37.33 -19.17 -23.39
N LEU A 350 -36.53 -18.10 -23.46
CA LEU A 350 -35.07 -18.15 -23.35
C LEU A 350 -34.64 -17.71 -21.94
N SER A 351 -33.72 -18.45 -21.31
CA SER A 351 -33.18 -18.09 -20.00
C SER A 351 -31.73 -18.55 -19.79
N LEU A 352 -30.98 -17.78 -18.99
CA LEU A 352 -29.66 -18.14 -18.46
C LEU A 352 -29.78 -18.52 -16.99
N ILE A 353 -29.22 -19.67 -16.59
CA ILE A 353 -29.39 -20.29 -15.27
C ILE A 353 -28.03 -20.72 -14.72
N VAL A 354 -27.81 -20.54 -13.41
CA VAL A 354 -26.72 -21.22 -12.68
C VAL A 354 -27.25 -22.51 -12.06
N ARG A 355 -26.70 -23.65 -12.47
CA ARG A 355 -27.12 -24.98 -12.02
C ARG A 355 -26.63 -25.30 -10.60
N SER A 356 -27.27 -26.28 -9.98
CA SER A 356 -26.94 -26.74 -8.62
C SER A 356 -25.54 -27.36 -8.47
N ASP A 357 -24.91 -27.74 -9.58
CA ASP A 357 -23.54 -28.25 -9.70
C ASP A 357 -22.53 -27.16 -10.13
N PHE A 358 -22.91 -25.88 -10.02
CA PHE A 358 -22.06 -24.71 -10.25
C PHE A 358 -21.67 -24.47 -11.73
N ARG A 359 -22.48 -24.96 -12.67
CA ARG A 359 -22.31 -24.74 -14.11
C ARG A 359 -23.35 -23.78 -14.67
N LEU A 360 -22.97 -23.04 -15.72
CA LEU A 360 -23.88 -22.16 -16.45
C LEU A 360 -24.72 -22.97 -17.44
N GLU A 361 -26.00 -22.61 -17.60
CA GLU A 361 -26.91 -23.19 -18.58
C GLU A 361 -27.66 -22.11 -19.35
N LEU A 362 -27.62 -22.17 -20.68
CA LEU A 362 -28.52 -21.41 -21.56
C LEU A 362 -29.65 -22.34 -22.03
N LYS A 363 -30.88 -21.97 -21.70
CA LYS A 363 -32.06 -22.82 -21.91
C LYS A 363 -33.10 -22.10 -22.77
N TRP A 364 -33.46 -22.71 -23.90
CA TRP A 364 -34.55 -22.27 -24.78
C TRP A 364 -35.59 -23.38 -24.88
N VAL A 365 -36.75 -23.18 -24.25
CA VAL A 365 -37.80 -24.20 -24.17
C VAL A 365 -39.16 -23.59 -24.41
N GLY A 366 -39.97 -24.25 -25.24
CA GLY A 366 -41.35 -23.87 -25.44
C GLY A 366 -41.94 -24.42 -26.73
N THR A 367 -43.15 -23.94 -27.02
CA THR A 367 -43.87 -24.23 -28.25
C THR A 367 -44.31 -22.94 -28.93
N SER A 368 -44.35 -22.94 -30.26
CA SER A 368 -44.93 -21.85 -31.07
C SER A 368 -45.80 -22.45 -32.16
N ASN A 369 -46.98 -21.86 -32.35
CA ASN A 369 -47.89 -22.22 -33.43
C ASN A 369 -47.98 -21.03 -34.38
N GLU A 370 -47.66 -21.26 -35.65
CA GLU A 370 -47.64 -20.23 -36.67
C GLU A 370 -48.62 -20.59 -37.79
N VAL A 371 -49.27 -19.56 -38.33
CA VAL A 371 -50.23 -19.71 -39.42
C VAL A 371 -49.51 -19.47 -40.74
N PHE A 372 -49.62 -20.43 -41.65
CA PHE A 372 -49.13 -20.38 -43.02
C PHE A 372 -50.31 -20.31 -43.98
N HIS A 373 -50.14 -19.60 -45.10
CA HIS A 373 -51.16 -19.53 -46.14
C HIS A 373 -50.93 -20.62 -47.17
N PHE A 374 -51.99 -21.35 -47.49
CA PHE A 374 -51.97 -22.45 -48.44
C PHE A 374 -52.99 -22.21 -49.56
N TRP A 375 -52.54 -22.36 -50.81
CA TRP A 375 -53.39 -22.24 -52.00
C TRP A 375 -53.33 -23.53 -52.82
N ASP A 376 -54.50 -23.95 -53.32
CA ASP A 376 -54.65 -25.01 -54.31
C ASP A 376 -55.36 -24.42 -55.53
N ASP A 377 -54.59 -24.08 -56.57
CA ASP A 377 -55.10 -23.64 -57.87
C ASP A 377 -55.26 -24.86 -58.77
N ILE A 378 -56.48 -25.11 -59.22
CA ILE A 378 -56.82 -26.26 -60.04
C ILE A 378 -57.16 -25.79 -61.44
N ALA A 379 -56.39 -26.24 -62.44
CA ALA A 379 -56.58 -25.84 -63.84
C ALA A 379 -58.02 -26.10 -64.32
N GLY A 380 -58.77 -25.01 -64.55
CA GLY A 380 -60.17 -25.03 -65.02
C GLY A 380 -61.25 -25.09 -63.93
N TRP A 381 -60.88 -24.94 -62.65
CA TRP A 381 -61.75 -24.92 -61.47
C TRP A 381 -61.51 -23.64 -60.62
N TRP A 382 -62.18 -23.49 -59.48
CA TRP A 382 -62.01 -22.35 -58.58
C TRP A 382 -60.92 -22.62 -57.54
N ASP A 383 -60.10 -21.61 -57.25
CA ASP A 383 -58.99 -21.70 -56.31
C ASP A 383 -59.47 -21.86 -54.87
N GLU A 384 -58.76 -22.69 -54.11
CA GLU A 384 -59.03 -22.88 -52.69
C GLU A 384 -57.90 -22.29 -51.84
N HIS A 385 -58.27 -21.37 -50.94
CA HIS A 385 -57.35 -20.73 -50.00
C HIS A 385 -57.65 -21.21 -48.59
N ARG A 386 -56.64 -21.73 -47.88
CA ARG A 386 -56.77 -22.21 -46.51
C ARG A 386 -55.60 -21.76 -45.66
N ASP A 387 -55.85 -21.60 -44.38
CA ASP A 387 -54.79 -21.42 -43.38
C ASP A 387 -54.35 -22.78 -42.84
N ALA A 388 -53.04 -22.93 -42.71
CA ALA A 388 -52.37 -24.14 -42.28
C ALA A 388 -51.61 -23.85 -40.99
N LEU A 389 -51.99 -24.51 -39.90
CA LEU A 389 -51.32 -24.35 -38.60
C LEU A 389 -50.09 -25.26 -38.53
N VAL A 390 -48.92 -24.65 -38.32
CA VAL A 390 -47.66 -25.36 -38.12
C VAL A 390 -47.25 -25.21 -36.66
N GLY A 391 -46.98 -26.33 -35.99
CA GLY A 391 -46.49 -26.35 -34.62
C GLY A 391 -44.99 -26.57 -34.57
N PHE A 392 -44.29 -25.79 -33.75
CA PHE A 392 -42.87 -25.95 -33.44
C PHE A 392 -42.71 -26.20 -31.96
N GLU A 393 -41.96 -27.24 -31.60
CA GLU A 393 -41.55 -27.53 -30.23
C GLU A 393 -40.02 -27.50 -30.17
N HIS A 394 -39.48 -26.83 -29.15
CA HIS A 394 -38.04 -26.69 -28.96
C HIS A 394 -37.69 -26.95 -27.49
N GLU A 395 -36.63 -27.72 -27.30
CA GLU A 395 -35.99 -28.03 -26.03
C GLU A 395 -34.47 -28.01 -26.22
N VAL A 396 -33.87 -26.82 -26.05
CA VAL A 396 -32.43 -26.59 -26.12
C VAL A 396 -31.90 -26.27 -24.72
N SER A 397 -30.85 -26.98 -24.31
CA SER A 397 -30.14 -26.79 -23.05
C SER A 397 -28.63 -26.88 -23.32
N ILE A 398 -27.95 -25.73 -23.29
CA ILE A 398 -26.50 -25.63 -23.46
C ILE A 398 -25.87 -25.48 -22.09
N ILE A 399 -25.07 -26.46 -21.67
CA ILE A 399 -24.39 -26.46 -20.37
C ILE A 399 -22.93 -26.10 -20.61
N PHE A 400 -22.35 -25.25 -19.77
CA PHE A 400 -20.95 -24.85 -19.88
C PHE A 400 -20.14 -25.33 -18.67
N ASP A 401 -19.00 -25.97 -18.94
CA ASP A 401 -18.00 -26.35 -17.95
C ASP A 401 -17.02 -25.17 -17.72
N ASN A 402 -16.71 -24.89 -16.46
CA ASN A 402 -15.82 -23.80 -16.06
C ASN A 402 -14.35 -24.25 -16.22
N GLN A 403 -13.61 -23.66 -17.16
CA GLN A 403 -12.20 -23.99 -17.38
C GLN A 403 -11.29 -22.82 -17.00
N LEU A 404 -10.50 -22.99 -15.95
CA LEU A 404 -9.54 -22.01 -15.44
C LEU A 404 -8.16 -22.19 -16.10
N ASN A 405 -7.62 -21.11 -16.66
CA ASN A 405 -6.24 -21.04 -17.08
C ASN A 405 -5.44 -20.12 -16.13
N ALA A 406 -4.76 -20.75 -15.18
CA ALA A 406 -3.99 -20.05 -14.14
C ALA A 406 -2.82 -19.22 -14.70
N SER A 407 -2.24 -19.61 -15.84
CA SER A 407 -1.09 -18.90 -16.44
C SER A 407 -1.50 -17.60 -17.12
N ASN A 408 -2.68 -17.60 -17.73
CA ASN A 408 -3.21 -16.43 -18.46
C ASN A 408 -4.13 -15.56 -17.61
N ASN A 409 -4.44 -15.95 -16.37
CA ASN A 409 -5.45 -15.31 -15.53
C ASN A 409 -6.82 -15.20 -16.24
N THR A 410 -7.22 -16.28 -16.94
CA THR A 410 -8.50 -16.33 -17.66
C THR A 410 -9.36 -17.51 -17.22
N ILE A 411 -10.68 -17.32 -17.30
CA ILE A 411 -11.67 -18.39 -17.22
C ILE A 411 -12.48 -18.42 -18.51
N THR A 412 -12.73 -19.63 -19.02
CA THR A 412 -13.54 -19.90 -20.20
C THR A 412 -14.71 -20.79 -19.85
N PHE A 413 -15.85 -20.60 -20.52
CA PHE A 413 -17.04 -21.40 -20.36
C PHE A 413 -17.19 -22.28 -21.60
N VAL A 414 -16.71 -23.52 -21.51
CA VAL A 414 -16.66 -24.43 -22.66
C VAL A 414 -17.93 -25.28 -22.68
N GLN A 415 -18.59 -25.41 -23.84
CA GLN A 415 -19.78 -26.25 -23.95
C GLN A 415 -19.50 -27.70 -23.50
N SER A 416 -20.31 -28.17 -22.57
CA SER A 416 -20.24 -29.49 -22.00
C SER A 416 -20.88 -30.52 -22.93
N PRO A 417 -20.35 -31.76 -22.98
CA PRO A 417 -20.99 -32.88 -23.69
C PRO A 417 -22.41 -33.23 -23.18
N LEU A 418 -22.81 -32.69 -22.04
CA LEU A 418 -24.14 -32.85 -21.47
C LEU A 418 -25.21 -31.95 -22.09
N SER A 419 -24.83 -31.06 -23.00
CA SER A 419 -25.76 -30.16 -23.71
C SER A 419 -26.72 -30.94 -24.61
N SER A 420 -27.98 -30.49 -24.71
CA SER A 420 -29.02 -31.12 -25.51
C SER A 420 -29.68 -30.12 -26.47
N TYR A 421 -29.97 -30.60 -27.68
CA TYR A 421 -30.53 -29.80 -28.77
C TYR A 421 -31.66 -30.59 -29.41
N LYS A 422 -32.91 -30.27 -29.06
CA LYS A 422 -34.08 -30.87 -29.67
C LYS A 422 -34.99 -29.78 -30.23
N ALA A 423 -35.39 -29.95 -31.47
CA ALA A 423 -36.47 -29.17 -32.06
C ALA A 423 -37.26 -30.09 -32.99
N THR A 424 -38.58 -29.99 -32.95
CA THR A 424 -39.49 -30.76 -33.79
C THR A 424 -40.49 -29.81 -34.43
N VAL A 425 -40.87 -30.12 -35.66
CA VAL A 425 -41.92 -29.42 -36.39
C VAL A 425 -43.03 -30.40 -36.72
N THR A 426 -44.27 -29.96 -36.56
CA THR A 426 -45.46 -30.73 -36.94
C THR A 426 -46.11 -30.04 -38.12
N ALA A 427 -45.98 -30.63 -39.31
CA ALA A 427 -46.62 -30.16 -40.52
C ALA A 427 -48.13 -30.52 -40.56
N PRO A 428 -49.00 -29.65 -41.09
CA PRO A 428 -50.44 -29.91 -41.15
C PRO A 428 -50.80 -31.18 -41.92
N ASP A 429 -51.69 -32.00 -41.36
CA ASP A 429 -52.12 -33.28 -41.96
C ASP A 429 -52.95 -33.12 -43.23
N ALA A 430 -53.51 -31.94 -43.47
CA ALA A 430 -54.36 -31.64 -44.63
C ALA A 430 -53.58 -31.42 -45.94
N LEU A 431 -52.23 -31.36 -45.90
CA LEU A 431 -51.40 -31.14 -47.09
C LEU A 431 -51.23 -32.44 -47.90
N HIS A 432 -51.15 -32.30 -49.23
CA HIS A 432 -50.76 -33.40 -50.11
C HIS A 432 -49.42 -34.01 -49.68
N GLU A 433 -49.31 -35.34 -49.65
CA GLU A 433 -48.18 -36.09 -49.06
C GLU A 433 -46.80 -35.57 -49.51
N LYS A 434 -46.61 -35.34 -50.83
CA LYS A 434 -45.33 -34.82 -51.36
C LYS A 434 -45.05 -33.36 -50.98
N LEU A 435 -46.08 -32.54 -50.84
CA LEU A 435 -45.92 -31.16 -50.36
C LEU A 435 -45.59 -31.17 -48.86
N LYS A 436 -46.25 -32.04 -48.09
CA LYS A 436 -45.97 -32.23 -46.65
C LYS A 436 -44.50 -32.57 -46.42
N ILE A 437 -43.92 -33.48 -47.21
CA ILE A 437 -42.49 -33.82 -47.16
C ILE A 437 -41.62 -32.58 -47.43
N LYS A 438 -41.89 -31.84 -48.52
CA LYS A 438 -41.09 -30.65 -48.88
C LYS A 438 -41.21 -29.52 -47.85
N VAL A 439 -42.40 -29.29 -47.31
CA VAL A 439 -42.65 -28.32 -46.23
C VAL A 439 -41.88 -28.73 -44.97
N GLN A 440 -41.95 -30.01 -44.60
CA GLN A 440 -41.21 -30.53 -43.45
C GLN A 440 -39.70 -30.36 -43.63
N GLU A 441 -39.14 -30.70 -44.79
CA GLU A 441 -37.72 -30.51 -45.10
C GLU A 441 -37.26 -29.05 -44.97
N VAL A 442 -38.03 -28.08 -45.49
CA VAL A 442 -37.69 -26.64 -45.40
C VAL A 442 -37.75 -26.16 -43.96
N LEU A 443 -38.82 -26.52 -43.22
CA LEU A 443 -38.99 -26.09 -41.83
C LEU A 443 -37.97 -26.74 -40.88
N GLU A 444 -37.63 -28.02 -41.11
CA GLU A 444 -36.52 -28.69 -40.41
C GLU A 444 -35.18 -28.03 -40.75
N GLY A 445 -34.99 -27.54 -41.98
CA GLY A 445 -33.84 -26.73 -42.38
C GLY A 445 -33.71 -25.44 -41.57
N ILE A 446 -34.79 -24.67 -41.43
CA ILE A 446 -34.82 -23.44 -40.64
C ILE A 446 -34.54 -23.72 -39.15
N LEU A 447 -35.16 -24.76 -38.60
CA LEU A 447 -34.88 -25.19 -37.22
C LEU A 447 -33.42 -25.61 -37.07
N LYS A 448 -32.84 -26.29 -38.07
CA LYS A 448 -31.43 -26.67 -38.06
C LYS A 448 -30.52 -25.45 -38.06
N GLU A 449 -30.78 -24.44 -38.89
CA GLU A 449 -30.01 -23.18 -38.88
C GLU A 449 -30.07 -22.49 -37.52
N LEU A 450 -31.25 -22.40 -36.92
CA LEU A 450 -31.42 -21.85 -35.58
C LEU A 450 -30.69 -22.68 -34.52
N LEU A 451 -30.77 -24.02 -34.58
CA LEU A 451 -30.03 -24.90 -33.68
C LEU A 451 -28.51 -24.78 -33.88
N ASP A 452 -28.04 -24.61 -35.11
CA ASP A 452 -26.62 -24.42 -35.43
C ASP A 452 -26.13 -23.06 -34.92
N LEU A 453 -26.98 -22.02 -34.94
CA LEU A 453 -26.71 -20.74 -34.26
C LEU A 453 -26.50 -20.94 -32.76
N PHE A 454 -27.39 -21.68 -32.08
CA PHE A 454 -27.24 -22.01 -30.66
C PHE A 454 -25.95 -22.82 -30.39
N LYS A 455 -25.65 -23.82 -31.23
CA LYS A 455 -24.40 -24.61 -31.09
C LYS A 455 -23.14 -23.78 -31.28
N SER A 456 -23.20 -22.70 -32.06
CA SER A 456 -22.06 -21.81 -32.33
C SER A 456 -21.76 -20.81 -31.20
N ILE A 457 -22.56 -20.79 -30.14
CA ILE A 457 -22.36 -19.88 -28.99
C ILE A 457 -21.05 -20.22 -28.28
N ASP A 458 -20.14 -19.26 -28.26
CA ASP A 458 -18.85 -19.34 -27.57
C ASP A 458 -18.72 -18.15 -26.62
N ILE A 459 -18.90 -18.40 -25.33
CA ILE A 459 -18.92 -17.33 -24.33
C ILE A 459 -17.52 -16.70 -24.24
N PRO A 460 -17.41 -15.36 -24.28
CA PRO A 460 -16.12 -14.68 -24.18
C PRO A 460 -15.32 -15.10 -22.95
N GLU A 461 -14.00 -15.17 -23.10
CA GLU A 461 -13.12 -15.38 -21.96
C GLU A 461 -13.20 -14.21 -20.97
N ILE A 462 -13.13 -14.52 -19.69
CA ILE A 462 -13.06 -13.52 -18.63
C ILE A 462 -11.62 -13.45 -18.15
N ASN A 463 -10.95 -12.35 -18.47
CA ASN A 463 -9.63 -12.02 -17.95
C ASN A 463 -9.78 -11.31 -16.60
N PHE A 464 -9.11 -11.83 -15.57
CA PHE A 464 -9.15 -11.27 -14.21
C PHE A 464 -7.77 -10.77 -13.74
N PHE A 465 -6.82 -10.59 -14.66
CA PHE A 465 -5.46 -10.14 -14.36
C PHE A 465 -5.47 -8.87 -13.49
N GLY A 466 -6.20 -7.82 -13.89
CA GLY A 466 -6.20 -6.56 -13.14
C GLY A 466 -6.64 -6.72 -11.68
N ILE A 467 -7.76 -7.41 -11.43
CA ILE A 467 -8.25 -7.60 -10.07
C ILE A 467 -7.33 -8.54 -9.26
N ASN A 468 -6.77 -9.57 -9.90
CA ASN A 468 -5.91 -10.53 -9.24
C ASN A 468 -4.56 -9.95 -8.79
N HIS A 469 -4.12 -8.86 -9.45
CA HIS A 469 -2.85 -8.17 -9.18
C HIS A 469 -3.03 -6.87 -8.37
N LEU A 470 -4.21 -6.63 -7.80
CA LEU A 470 -4.55 -5.37 -7.12
C LEU A 470 -3.61 -5.00 -5.96
N LEU A 471 -3.11 -5.99 -5.23
CA LEU A 471 -2.08 -5.82 -4.18
C LEU A 471 -0.67 -6.15 -4.66
N PHE A 472 -0.51 -6.68 -5.87
CA PHE A 472 0.73 -7.33 -6.29
C PHE A 472 1.11 -6.88 -7.70
N PRO A 473 2.04 -5.91 -7.84
CA PRO A 473 2.68 -5.66 -9.13
C PRO A 473 3.39 -6.95 -9.57
N GLU A 474 3.07 -7.39 -10.79
CA GLU A 474 3.56 -8.49 -11.67
C GLU A 474 4.23 -9.76 -11.10
N HIS A 475 4.87 -9.73 -9.93
CA HIS A 475 5.76 -10.75 -9.40
C HIS A 475 5.33 -11.24 -8.00
N ASN A 476 4.10 -11.02 -7.54
CA ASN A 476 3.60 -11.53 -6.25
C ASN A 476 2.14 -12.03 -6.28
N ALA A 477 1.62 -12.31 -7.48
CA ALA A 477 0.20 -12.53 -7.74
C ALA A 477 -0.36 -13.84 -7.18
N LEU A 478 -1.66 -13.84 -6.88
CA LEU A 478 -2.41 -15.02 -6.45
C LEU A 478 -2.60 -15.98 -7.63
N ILE A 479 -2.03 -17.19 -7.54
CA ILE A 479 -2.25 -18.22 -8.56
C ILE A 479 -3.52 -18.97 -8.22
N LEU A 480 -4.58 -18.64 -8.95
CA LEU A 480 -5.87 -19.30 -8.85
C LEU A 480 -5.77 -20.71 -9.45
N LYS A 481 -6.24 -21.71 -8.71
CA LYS A 481 -6.16 -23.13 -9.06
C LYS A 481 -7.51 -23.77 -9.31
N GLU A 482 -8.56 -23.26 -8.68
CA GLU A 482 -9.89 -23.84 -8.72
C GLU A 482 -10.94 -22.73 -8.93
N ALA A 483 -11.96 -23.01 -9.74
CA ALA A 483 -13.00 -22.06 -10.13
C ALA A 483 -14.40 -22.70 -10.04
N TYR A 484 -15.35 -21.99 -9.43
CA TYR A 484 -16.73 -22.43 -9.25
C TYR A 484 -17.70 -21.28 -9.45
N LEU A 485 -18.91 -21.55 -9.94
CA LEU A 485 -20.00 -20.56 -10.03
C LEU A 485 -21.15 -20.92 -9.05
N PRO A 486 -20.96 -20.85 -7.73
CA PRO A 486 -22.01 -21.10 -6.74
C PRO A 486 -23.08 -20.01 -6.70
N GLY A 487 -22.78 -18.83 -7.21
CA GLY A 487 -23.68 -17.69 -7.34
C GLY A 487 -22.88 -16.56 -7.96
N ASP A 488 -21.93 -16.04 -7.20
CA ASP A 488 -20.79 -15.30 -7.74
C ASP A 488 -19.71 -16.28 -8.23
N LEU A 489 -18.85 -15.85 -9.16
CA LEU A 489 -17.72 -16.66 -9.63
C LEU A 489 -16.64 -16.66 -8.54
N ALA A 490 -16.42 -17.82 -7.90
CA ALA A 490 -15.47 -18.01 -6.82
C ALA A 490 -14.22 -18.73 -7.32
N LEU A 491 -13.07 -18.08 -7.14
CA LEU A 491 -11.76 -18.55 -7.54
C LEU A 491 -10.88 -18.70 -6.28
N PHE A 492 -10.24 -19.86 -6.13
CA PHE A 492 -9.41 -20.17 -4.97
C PHE A 492 -7.99 -20.51 -5.41
N GLY A 493 -7.01 -20.04 -4.65
CA GLY A 493 -5.63 -20.17 -5.04
C GLY A 493 -4.65 -20.09 -3.89
N GLU A 494 -3.40 -20.26 -4.25
CA GLU A 494 -2.28 -19.88 -3.42
C GLU A 494 -1.44 -18.88 -4.20
N VAL A 495 -0.89 -17.90 -3.50
CA VAL A 495 0.22 -17.13 -4.04
C VAL A 495 1.39 -18.10 -4.19
N ASP A 496 1.82 -18.37 -5.42
CA ASP A 496 2.90 -19.34 -5.72
C ASP A 496 4.26 -18.64 -5.72
N PRO A 497 5.15 -18.98 -4.78
CA PRO A 497 6.54 -18.54 -4.74
C PRO A 497 7.33 -18.70 -6.06
N ALA A 498 6.99 -19.67 -6.91
CA ALA A 498 7.81 -20.09 -8.04
C ALA A 498 7.82 -19.10 -9.22
N LEU A 499 6.82 -18.23 -9.34
CA LEU A 499 6.76 -17.15 -10.34
C LEU A 499 7.11 -15.79 -9.74
N THR A 500 7.04 -15.69 -8.41
CA THR A 500 7.35 -14.50 -7.66
C THR A 500 8.85 -14.35 -7.46
N SER A 501 9.35 -13.15 -7.24
CA SER A 501 10.76 -12.93 -6.85
C SER A 501 11.12 -13.89 -5.72
N PHE A 502 12.13 -14.74 -5.91
CA PHE A 502 12.54 -15.73 -4.92
C PHE A 502 12.88 -15.09 -3.56
N SER A 503 12.74 -15.82 -2.47
CA SER A 503 13.08 -15.34 -1.12
C SER A 503 14.34 -15.99 -0.55
N LEU A 504 15.00 -15.25 0.35
CA LEU A 504 16.12 -15.74 1.16
C LEU A 504 15.60 -16.25 2.50
N ASN A 505 16.08 -17.41 2.93
CA ASN A 505 15.85 -17.93 4.27
C ASN A 505 17.18 -18.01 5.04
N PRO A 506 17.27 -17.38 6.21
CA PRO A 506 16.26 -16.52 6.84
C PRO A 506 16.09 -15.16 6.12
N LEU A 507 14.89 -14.56 6.16
CA LEU A 507 14.65 -13.19 5.65
C LEU A 507 15.22 -12.10 6.56
N TYR A 508 15.30 -12.42 7.86
CA TYR A 508 15.81 -11.57 8.91
C TYR A 508 16.50 -12.45 9.94
N VAL A 509 17.68 -12.05 10.43
CA VAL A 509 18.47 -12.83 11.37
C VAL A 509 19.44 -11.95 12.17
N THR A 510 19.62 -12.28 13.45
CA THR A 510 20.66 -11.70 14.29
C THR A 510 21.84 -12.68 14.44
N VAL A 511 23.05 -12.20 14.15
CA VAL A 511 24.31 -12.98 14.24
C VAL A 511 25.35 -12.23 15.08
N LYS A 512 26.27 -12.96 15.70
CA LYS A 512 27.40 -12.33 16.41
C LYS A 512 28.51 -11.97 15.42
N THR A 513 29.29 -10.94 15.72
CA THR A 513 30.54 -10.62 15.00
C THR A 513 31.41 -11.85 14.78
N GLY A 514 31.89 -12.05 13.55
CA GLY A 514 32.71 -13.20 13.15
C GLY A 514 31.96 -14.52 12.90
N ASP A 515 30.68 -14.63 13.28
CA ASP A 515 29.89 -15.83 13.01
C ASP A 515 29.55 -15.94 11.51
N THR A 516 29.20 -17.15 11.10
CA THR A 516 28.78 -17.44 9.72
C THR A 516 27.34 -17.92 9.68
N LEU A 517 26.64 -17.58 8.61
CA LEU A 517 25.26 -17.99 8.36
C LEU A 517 25.07 -18.38 6.90
N GLN A 518 24.50 -19.56 6.66
CA GLN A 518 24.15 -20.01 5.32
C GLN A 518 22.76 -19.47 4.95
N PHE A 519 22.67 -18.71 3.87
CA PHE A 519 21.40 -18.37 3.26
C PHE A 519 20.97 -19.47 2.29
N GLU A 520 19.69 -19.81 2.35
CA GLU A 520 19.05 -20.69 1.38
C GLU A 520 18.04 -19.92 0.53
N ILE A 521 17.93 -20.29 -0.73
CA ILE A 521 16.84 -19.82 -1.60
C ILE A 521 15.71 -20.85 -1.51
N VAL A 522 14.55 -20.42 -0.99
CA VAL A 522 13.43 -21.33 -0.69
C VAL A 522 12.66 -21.73 -1.95
N GLU A 523 12.62 -20.85 -2.95
CA GLU A 523 11.58 -20.88 -4.00
C GLU A 523 12.14 -21.31 -5.37
N LEU A 524 13.46 -21.16 -5.57
CA LEU A 524 14.16 -21.66 -6.75
C LEU A 524 14.82 -23.02 -6.54
N ARG A 525 14.55 -23.79 -5.47
CA ARG A 525 15.31 -25.02 -5.14
C ARG A 525 15.51 -26.00 -6.32
N TYR A 526 14.61 -26.00 -7.31
CA TYR A 526 14.73 -26.80 -8.54
C TYR A 526 15.37 -26.07 -9.74
N ARG A 527 15.21 -24.74 -9.92
CA ARG A 527 15.83 -23.95 -11.02
C ARG A 527 17.22 -23.38 -10.65
N ALA A 528 17.42 -22.98 -9.40
CA ALA A 528 18.67 -22.40 -8.87
C ALA A 528 19.87 -23.35 -8.87
N ARG A 529 19.64 -24.67 -8.83
CA ARG A 529 20.75 -25.64 -8.91
C ARG A 529 21.49 -25.61 -10.26
N ALA A 530 20.92 -24.98 -11.29
CA ALA A 530 21.51 -24.85 -12.63
C ALA A 530 21.79 -23.38 -13.05
N ALA A 531 21.53 -22.39 -12.18
CA ALA A 531 21.59 -20.98 -12.52
C ALA A 531 22.80 -20.26 -11.87
N ASN A 532 23.36 -19.27 -12.58
CA ASN A 532 24.38 -18.37 -12.05
C ASN A 532 23.73 -17.34 -11.12
N ILE A 533 23.75 -17.59 -9.81
CA ILE A 533 23.30 -16.64 -8.78
C ILE A 533 24.51 -15.81 -8.33
N THR A 534 24.38 -14.49 -8.33
CA THR A 534 25.39 -13.58 -7.76
C THR A 534 24.92 -13.08 -6.41
N TRP A 535 25.80 -13.13 -5.42
CA TRP A 535 25.54 -12.65 -4.06
C TRP A 535 26.30 -11.36 -3.80
N SER A 536 25.66 -10.42 -3.11
CA SER A 536 26.27 -9.20 -2.61
C SER A 536 25.85 -8.94 -1.17
N VAL A 537 26.67 -8.18 -0.47
CA VAL A 537 26.40 -7.68 0.88
C VAL A 537 26.70 -6.19 0.89
N ARG A 538 25.87 -5.42 1.57
CA ARG A 538 26.07 -3.98 1.77
C ARG A 538 25.75 -3.60 3.20
N ASP A 539 26.62 -2.78 3.78
CA ASP A 539 26.38 -2.16 5.08
C ASP A 539 25.48 -0.93 4.96
N ILE A 540 24.60 -0.72 5.93
CA ILE A 540 23.69 0.44 5.97
C ILE A 540 23.99 1.45 7.07
N ASP A 541 24.83 1.12 8.06
CA ASP A 541 25.08 1.93 9.24
C ASP A 541 26.45 2.67 9.20
N GLY A 542 27.41 2.24 8.36
CA GLY A 542 28.74 2.82 8.19
C GLY A 542 29.71 1.98 7.33
N SER A 543 30.70 2.61 6.68
CA SER A 543 31.53 1.96 5.65
C SER A 543 32.44 0.81 6.14
N ARG A 544 32.54 0.55 7.45
CA ARG A 544 33.45 -0.46 8.02
C ARG A 544 32.76 -1.72 8.53
N SER A 545 31.45 -1.68 8.79
CA SER A 545 30.70 -2.78 9.40
C SER A 545 30.19 -3.83 8.38
N GLN A 546 30.71 -3.83 7.16
CA GLN A 546 30.26 -4.73 6.10
C GLN A 546 30.80 -6.16 6.28
N GLY A 547 29.89 -7.14 6.28
CA GLY A 547 30.24 -8.56 6.22
C GLY A 547 30.77 -8.99 4.85
N VAL A 548 31.04 -10.28 4.70
CA VAL A 548 31.46 -10.89 3.42
C VAL A 548 30.52 -12.04 3.09
N ILE A 549 30.11 -12.17 1.82
CA ILE A 549 29.31 -13.30 1.36
C ILE A 549 30.00 -14.05 0.23
N THR A 550 29.99 -15.36 0.29
CA THR A 550 30.54 -16.23 -0.75
C THR A 550 29.54 -16.41 -1.91
N THR A 551 30.03 -16.91 -3.05
CA THR A 551 29.17 -17.26 -4.20
C THR A 551 28.16 -18.37 -3.90
N GLY A 552 28.38 -19.15 -2.83
CA GLY A 552 27.45 -20.18 -2.35
C GLY A 552 26.42 -19.69 -1.32
N GLY A 553 26.35 -18.39 -1.03
CA GLY A 553 25.40 -17.83 -0.07
C GLY A 553 25.79 -17.97 1.40
N LEU A 554 27.03 -18.37 1.71
CA LEU A 554 27.56 -18.34 3.07
C LEU A 554 28.02 -16.92 3.41
N PHE A 555 27.30 -16.28 4.34
CA PHE A 555 27.62 -14.97 4.90
C PHE A 555 28.53 -15.12 6.12
N THR A 556 29.50 -14.21 6.26
CA THR A 556 30.40 -14.08 7.40
C THR A 556 30.27 -12.66 7.95
N ALA A 557 29.88 -12.55 9.23
CA ALA A 557 29.77 -11.27 9.91
C ALA A 557 31.16 -10.60 10.06
N PRO A 558 31.23 -9.25 10.04
CA PRO A 558 32.48 -8.53 10.26
C PRO A 558 33.07 -8.84 11.64
N SER A 559 34.37 -8.59 11.80
CA SER A 559 35.03 -8.70 13.10
C SER A 559 34.58 -7.57 14.04
N VAL A 560 34.70 -7.79 15.36
CA VAL A 560 34.24 -6.81 16.36
C VAL A 560 34.92 -5.44 16.22
N GLY A 561 36.19 -5.38 15.80
CA GLY A 561 36.92 -4.12 15.61
C GLY A 561 36.51 -3.33 14.36
N GLN A 562 35.64 -3.90 13.54
CA GLN A 562 35.07 -3.23 12.36
C GLN A 562 33.71 -2.59 12.65
N LEU A 563 33.11 -2.89 13.81
CA LEU A 563 31.86 -2.27 14.23
C LEU A 563 32.09 -0.80 14.64
N GLU A 564 31.20 0.08 14.18
CA GLU A 564 31.16 1.49 14.59
C GLU A 564 30.08 1.77 15.66
N ASP A 565 29.27 0.77 16.01
CA ASP A 565 28.28 0.78 17.11
C ASP A 565 28.11 -0.66 17.68
N THR A 566 27.39 -0.80 18.80
CA THR A 566 27.03 -2.06 19.45
C THR A 566 26.26 -3.04 18.55
N THR A 567 25.58 -2.50 17.55
CA THR A 567 24.87 -3.22 16.50
C THR A 567 25.21 -2.63 15.13
N ALA A 568 25.35 -3.48 14.12
CA ALA A 568 25.40 -3.05 12.73
C ALA A 568 24.45 -3.87 11.89
N ARG A 569 23.99 -3.32 10.76
CA ARG A 569 23.04 -3.98 9.87
C ARG A 569 23.65 -4.14 8.50
N ASN A 570 23.56 -5.35 7.98
CA ASN A 570 23.94 -5.68 6.61
C ASN A 570 22.73 -6.18 5.82
N VAL A 571 22.62 -5.73 4.57
CA VAL A 571 21.66 -6.27 3.62
C VAL A 571 22.40 -7.27 2.73
N VAL A 572 21.96 -8.52 2.77
CA VAL A 572 22.44 -9.57 1.89
C VAL A 572 21.48 -9.67 0.71
N THR A 573 21.99 -9.62 -0.52
CA THR A 573 21.20 -9.67 -1.75
C THR A 573 21.68 -10.81 -2.64
N ALA A 574 20.77 -11.67 -3.06
CA ALA A 574 20.97 -12.64 -4.12
C ALA A 574 20.32 -12.14 -5.40
N THR A 575 21.02 -12.24 -6.51
CA THR A 575 20.55 -11.83 -7.83
C THR A 575 20.59 -13.02 -8.78
N TYR A 576 19.47 -13.27 -9.45
CA TYR A 576 19.29 -14.31 -10.46
C TYR A 576 18.90 -13.64 -11.78
N THR A 577 19.63 -13.93 -12.85
CA THR A 577 19.24 -13.54 -14.20
C THR A 577 18.72 -14.75 -14.93
N ASP A 578 17.47 -14.69 -15.38
CA ASP A 578 16.86 -15.77 -16.16
C ASP A 578 17.61 -15.90 -17.51
N PRO A 579 18.19 -17.08 -17.82
CA PRO A 579 18.94 -17.26 -19.06
C PRO A 579 18.10 -17.09 -20.34
N GLN A 580 16.79 -17.33 -20.27
CA GLN A 580 15.87 -17.28 -21.41
C GLN A 580 15.28 -15.88 -21.62
N SER A 581 14.78 -15.23 -20.55
CA SER A 581 14.18 -13.90 -20.66
C SER A 581 15.18 -12.74 -20.51
N GLN A 582 16.41 -13.01 -20.03
CA GLN A 582 17.40 -12.01 -19.62
C GLN A 582 16.90 -11.07 -18.50
N GLU A 583 15.79 -11.42 -17.86
CA GLU A 583 15.22 -10.65 -16.76
C GLU A 583 16.01 -10.91 -15.47
N THR A 584 16.42 -9.85 -14.80
CA THR A 584 17.15 -9.92 -13.52
C THR A 584 16.17 -9.81 -12.36
N ARG A 585 16.26 -10.74 -11.42
CA ARG A 585 15.44 -10.82 -10.21
C ARG A 585 16.34 -10.82 -8.98
N THR A 586 15.96 -10.07 -7.95
CA THR A 586 16.74 -9.96 -6.70
C THR A 586 15.92 -10.35 -5.48
N ALA A 587 16.58 -10.99 -4.51
CA ALA A 587 16.05 -11.31 -3.20
C ALA A 587 16.99 -10.75 -2.13
N SER A 588 16.46 -10.12 -1.09
CA SER A 588 17.29 -9.55 -0.02
C SER A 588 16.86 -10.02 1.36
N ALA A 589 17.82 -10.07 2.29
CA ALA A 589 17.64 -10.39 3.70
C ALA A 589 18.39 -9.38 4.57
N LEU A 590 17.84 -9.08 5.75
CA LEU A 590 18.47 -8.20 6.72
C LEU A 590 19.22 -9.03 7.78
N VAL A 591 20.49 -8.69 7.98
CA VAL A 591 21.34 -9.30 9.02
C VAL A 591 21.67 -8.23 10.05
N VAL A 592 21.22 -8.43 11.28
CA VAL A 592 21.64 -7.62 12.43
C VAL A 592 22.85 -8.30 13.06
N ILE A 593 23.94 -7.55 13.18
CA ILE A 593 25.19 -8.03 13.76
C ILE A 593 25.33 -7.42 15.14
N VAL A 594 25.46 -8.28 16.15
CA VAL A 594 25.69 -7.88 17.54
C VAL A 594 27.12 -8.20 17.95
N SER A 595 27.70 -7.36 18.81
CA SER A 595 29.05 -7.59 19.36
C SER A 595 29.13 -8.75 20.36
N SER A 596 28.01 -9.08 21.03
CA SER A 596 27.94 -10.12 22.07
C SER A 596 26.77 -11.08 21.85
N SER A 597 26.96 -12.35 22.19
CA SER A 597 25.92 -13.40 22.15
C SER A 597 24.98 -13.39 23.37
N MET A 598 25.25 -12.53 24.35
CA MET A 598 24.47 -12.36 25.57
C MET A 598 24.31 -10.87 25.87
N ALA A 599 23.13 -10.50 26.37
CA ALA A 599 22.84 -9.15 26.83
C ALA A 599 22.15 -9.19 28.20
N MET A 600 22.45 -8.20 29.04
CA MET A 600 21.95 -8.09 30.41
C MET A 600 21.19 -6.79 30.59
N THR A 601 20.03 -6.87 31.25
CA THR A 601 19.23 -5.70 31.62
C THR A 601 18.96 -5.70 33.13
N PRO A 602 19.33 -4.62 33.85
CA PRO A 602 20.20 -3.53 33.40
C PRO A 602 21.66 -3.99 33.24
N ALA A 603 22.48 -3.30 32.44
CA ALA A 603 23.92 -3.56 32.34
C ALA A 603 24.71 -2.73 33.37
N LEU A 604 24.20 -1.55 33.73
CA LEU A 604 24.64 -0.71 34.84
C LEU A 604 23.45 -0.41 35.73
N HIS A 605 23.60 -0.49 37.06
CA HIS A 605 22.63 0.03 38.01
C HIS A 605 23.33 0.75 39.18
N ALA A 606 23.00 2.01 39.43
CA ALA A 606 23.50 2.76 40.58
C ALA A 606 22.54 2.64 41.77
N ILE A 607 23.10 2.35 42.95
CA ILE A 607 22.34 2.22 44.21
C ILE A 607 22.90 3.20 45.22
N ASP A 608 22.04 4.10 45.70
CA ASP A 608 22.35 4.91 46.89
C ASP A 608 22.17 4.05 48.13
N LEU A 609 23.26 3.77 48.84
CA LEU A 609 23.25 2.91 50.03
C LEU A 609 22.53 3.55 51.23
N ARG A 610 22.13 4.83 51.15
CA ARG A 610 21.25 5.45 52.14
C ARG A 610 19.79 5.00 51.99
N ALA A 611 19.43 4.50 50.81
CA ALA A 611 18.12 3.92 50.48
C ALA A 611 18.33 2.63 49.66
N PRO A 612 18.92 1.58 50.26
CA PRO A 612 19.31 0.38 49.54
C PRO A 612 18.09 -0.32 48.96
N ARG A 613 18.19 -0.73 47.69
CA ARG A 613 17.15 -1.44 46.96
C ARG A 613 17.73 -2.66 46.25
N ASN A 614 16.94 -3.73 46.17
CA ASN A 614 17.32 -4.90 45.39
C ASN A 614 17.18 -4.60 43.90
N VAL A 615 18.01 -5.25 43.09
CA VAL A 615 18.02 -5.09 41.63
C VAL A 615 17.89 -6.44 40.98
N THR A 616 16.89 -6.61 40.11
CA THR A 616 16.73 -7.82 39.32
C THR A 616 17.41 -7.64 37.97
N PHE A 617 18.36 -8.53 37.67
CA PHE A 617 19.01 -8.65 36.39
C PHE A 617 18.33 -9.73 35.56
N LYS A 618 18.05 -9.41 34.29
CA LYS A 618 17.56 -10.34 33.28
C LYS A 618 18.62 -10.51 32.20
N VAL A 619 18.87 -11.74 31.78
CA VAL A 619 19.88 -12.07 30.77
C VAL A 619 19.24 -12.81 29.62
N SER A 620 19.53 -12.34 28.41
CA SER A 620 19.12 -12.97 27.17
C SER A 620 20.30 -13.60 26.44
N THR A 621 20.02 -14.70 25.73
CA THR A 621 21.00 -15.50 24.99
C THR A 621 20.51 -15.75 23.56
N LEU A 622 21.37 -15.55 22.55
CA LEU A 622 20.99 -15.71 21.14
C LEU A 622 20.55 -17.15 20.82
N THR A 623 21.16 -18.12 21.48
CA THR A 623 20.91 -19.57 21.31
C THR A 623 19.77 -20.10 22.19
N GLY A 624 19.20 -19.26 23.07
CA GLY A 624 18.19 -19.68 24.03
C GLY A 624 18.71 -20.47 25.23
N ASN A 625 20.01 -20.77 25.31
CA ASN A 625 20.67 -21.53 26.37
C ASN A 625 20.36 -21.00 27.78
N THR A 626 20.45 -21.89 28.77
CA THR A 626 20.38 -21.54 30.20
C THR A 626 21.67 -20.87 30.67
N VAL A 627 21.57 -20.01 31.71
CA VAL A 627 22.70 -19.29 32.29
C VAL A 627 22.87 -19.61 33.76
N THR A 628 24.11 -19.47 34.24
CA THR A 628 24.48 -19.57 35.66
C THR A 628 25.10 -18.27 36.13
N TRP A 629 24.90 -17.91 37.40
CA TRP A 629 25.36 -16.64 37.97
C TRP A 629 26.59 -16.84 38.86
N THR A 630 27.59 -15.95 38.74
CA THR A 630 28.80 -15.98 39.57
C THR A 630 28.50 -15.49 40.98
N ALA A 631 28.87 -16.25 42.01
CA ALA A 631 28.71 -15.86 43.40
C ALA A 631 29.61 -14.66 43.75
N LEU A 632 29.07 -13.71 44.52
CA LEU A 632 29.78 -12.51 44.93
C LEU A 632 30.42 -12.69 46.32
N PRO A 633 31.56 -12.02 46.59
CA PRO A 633 32.08 -11.88 47.95
C PRO A 633 31.05 -11.20 48.87
N PRO A 634 30.92 -11.61 50.16
CA PRO A 634 29.91 -11.07 51.07
C PRO A 634 29.92 -9.55 51.24
N GLU A 635 31.10 -8.93 51.18
CA GLU A 635 31.30 -7.48 51.28
C GLU A 635 30.74 -6.70 50.08
N GLN A 636 30.49 -7.39 48.95
CA GLN A 636 29.90 -6.81 47.75
C GLN A 636 28.39 -7.08 47.63
N GLY A 637 27.79 -7.75 48.61
CA GLY A 637 26.37 -8.13 48.61
C GLY A 637 26.16 -9.59 48.23
N THR A 638 24.92 -9.93 47.86
CA THR A 638 24.55 -11.30 47.45
C THR A 638 23.77 -11.30 46.15
N ILE A 639 23.90 -12.38 45.38
CA ILE A 639 23.10 -12.62 44.18
C ILE A 639 22.38 -13.96 44.29
N THR A 640 21.07 -13.95 44.06
CA THR A 640 20.22 -15.15 44.14
C THR A 640 19.31 -15.22 42.92
N GLY A 641 19.30 -16.37 42.23
CA GLY A 641 18.52 -16.56 41.02
C GLY A 641 18.72 -17.94 40.40
N ASN A 642 17.80 -18.32 39.52
CA ASN A 642 17.90 -19.53 38.71
C ASN A 642 17.44 -19.22 37.29
N GLY A 643 18.20 -19.69 36.30
CA GLY A 643 17.93 -19.42 34.89
C GLY A 643 18.29 -17.98 34.51
N LYS A 644 17.46 -17.37 33.65
CA LYS A 644 17.73 -16.09 32.98
C LYS A 644 17.50 -14.85 33.85
N GLU A 645 17.14 -15.02 35.13
CA GLU A 645 16.92 -13.92 36.06
C GLU A 645 17.66 -14.16 37.38
N ALA A 646 18.23 -13.10 37.95
CA ALA A 646 18.80 -13.11 39.29
C ALA A 646 18.61 -11.75 40.00
N THR A 647 18.44 -11.81 41.31
CA THR A 647 18.27 -10.62 42.15
C THR A 647 19.53 -10.36 42.95
N TYR A 648 20.09 -9.17 42.78
CA TYR A 648 21.18 -8.63 43.59
C TYR A 648 20.62 -7.92 44.82
N THR A 649 21.21 -8.22 45.98
CA THR A 649 20.92 -7.56 47.26
C THR A 649 22.18 -6.84 47.75
N PRO A 650 22.13 -5.51 47.96
CA PRO A 650 23.27 -4.73 48.47
C PRO A 650 23.78 -5.24 49.82
N PRO A 651 25.07 -5.05 50.15
CA PRO A 651 25.61 -5.45 51.45
C PRO A 651 24.97 -4.63 52.59
N ALA A 652 24.73 -5.28 53.73
CA ALA A 652 24.19 -4.61 54.92
C ALA A 652 25.21 -3.67 55.59
N THR A 653 26.50 -3.90 55.37
CA THR A 653 27.60 -3.07 55.89
C THR A 653 28.08 -2.11 54.81
N LEU A 654 28.15 -0.81 55.13
CA LEU A 654 28.62 0.21 54.20
C LEU A 654 30.12 0.02 53.86
N PRO A 655 30.51 0.11 52.58
CA PRO A 655 31.92 0.07 52.18
C PRO A 655 32.67 1.32 52.65
N SER A 656 33.99 1.20 52.84
CA SER A 656 34.84 2.31 53.32
C SER A 656 35.00 3.45 52.31
N GLY A 657 34.81 3.20 51.02
CA GLY A 657 34.88 4.18 49.94
C GLY A 657 33.53 4.82 49.61
N LYS A 658 33.57 5.97 48.92
CA LYS A 658 32.37 6.67 48.39
C LYS A 658 31.70 5.91 47.24
N PHE A 659 32.48 5.16 46.46
CA PHE A 659 32.01 4.41 45.29
C PHE A 659 32.59 3.00 45.34
N MET A 660 31.76 1.99 45.10
CA MET A 660 32.18 0.60 44.98
C MET A 660 31.46 -0.05 43.78
N PRO A 661 32.16 -0.31 42.66
CA PRO A 661 31.58 -1.08 41.56
C PRO A 661 31.58 -2.57 41.93
N VAL A 662 30.46 -3.24 41.68
CA VAL A 662 30.30 -4.69 41.88
C VAL A 662 29.97 -5.32 40.55
N THR A 663 30.81 -6.25 40.09
CA THR A 663 30.59 -6.96 38.83
C THR A 663 29.68 -8.16 39.05
N VAL A 664 28.47 -8.07 38.51
CA VAL A 664 27.51 -9.17 38.46
C VAL A 664 27.72 -9.90 37.13
N GLU A 665 27.95 -11.22 37.14
CA GLU A 665 28.28 -11.95 35.91
C GLU A 665 27.35 -13.14 35.70
N ALA A 666 26.80 -13.23 34.48
CA ALA A 666 26.08 -14.41 33.99
C ALA A 666 26.95 -15.17 32.99
N ILE A 667 26.91 -16.50 33.05
CA ILE A 667 27.70 -17.40 32.21
C ILE A 667 26.76 -18.33 31.46
N ASP A 668 26.85 -18.36 30.13
CA ASP A 668 26.14 -19.34 29.30
C ASP A 668 26.61 -20.76 29.64
N SER A 669 25.66 -21.65 29.92
CA SER A 669 25.97 -23.01 30.39
C SER A 669 26.73 -23.85 29.35
N VAL A 670 26.53 -23.57 28.06
CA VAL A 670 27.08 -24.32 26.91
C VAL A 670 28.30 -23.62 26.32
N THR A 671 28.17 -22.36 25.90
CA THR A 671 29.24 -21.64 25.18
C THR A 671 30.31 -21.09 26.11
N LYS A 672 30.02 -21.03 27.43
CA LYS A 672 30.84 -20.37 28.44
C LYS A 672 31.08 -18.88 28.18
N ALA A 673 30.28 -18.26 27.30
CA ALA A 673 30.25 -16.82 27.13
C ALA A 673 29.87 -16.15 28.45
N ARG A 674 30.50 -15.02 28.75
CA ARG A 674 30.30 -14.23 29.96
C ARG A 674 29.58 -12.94 29.61
N CYS A 675 28.60 -12.58 30.41
CA CYS A 675 27.85 -11.34 30.30
C CYS A 675 27.98 -10.58 31.63
N PRO A 676 28.87 -9.59 31.72
CA PRO A 676 29.02 -8.78 32.92
C PRO A 676 28.00 -7.64 32.96
N GLY A 677 27.46 -7.38 34.14
CA GLY A 677 26.78 -6.15 34.53
C GLY A 677 27.49 -5.52 35.73
N THR A 678 27.23 -4.24 35.97
CA THR A 678 27.86 -3.49 37.06
C THR A 678 26.80 -2.87 37.97
N VAL A 679 26.90 -3.14 39.27
CA VAL A 679 26.19 -2.38 40.29
C VAL A 679 27.14 -1.34 40.87
N LEU A 680 26.84 -0.06 40.71
CA LEU A 680 27.60 1.02 41.33
C LEU A 680 26.97 1.36 42.69
N LEU A 681 27.61 0.93 43.77
CA LEU A 681 27.20 1.30 45.12
C LEU A 681 27.76 2.68 45.47
N VAL A 682 26.87 3.61 45.78
CA VAL A 682 27.20 4.99 46.14
C VAL A 682 26.96 5.18 47.63
N ASN A 683 28.03 5.50 48.36
CA ASN A 683 28.02 5.72 49.80
C ASN A 683 28.24 7.21 50.11
N GLY A 684 27.15 7.93 50.41
CA GLY A 684 27.18 9.33 50.85
C GLY A 684 26.36 10.27 49.98
N VAL A 685 26.23 11.53 50.42
CA VAL A 685 25.51 12.58 49.69
C VAL A 685 26.41 13.17 48.60
N MET A 686 25.90 13.23 47.38
CA MET A 686 26.61 13.78 46.22
C MET A 686 25.84 14.99 45.68
N PRO A 687 26.03 16.21 46.21
CA PRO A 687 25.20 17.36 45.87
C PRO A 687 25.63 18.14 44.61
N MET A 688 26.75 17.81 43.97
CA MET A 688 27.19 18.53 42.75
C MET A 688 26.67 17.87 41.46
N ASP A 689 26.21 18.67 40.50
CA ASP A 689 25.68 18.19 39.20
C ASP A 689 26.77 18.12 38.12
N VAL A 690 27.49 17.00 38.10
CA VAL A 690 28.52 16.72 37.09
C VAL A 690 27.84 16.33 35.77
N LYS A 691 28.22 16.98 34.68
CA LYS A 691 27.73 16.70 33.32
C LYS A 691 28.86 16.17 32.40
N PRO A 692 28.57 15.22 31.50
CA PRO A 692 27.32 14.45 31.48
C PRO A 692 27.22 13.52 32.70
N ALA A 693 26.00 13.28 33.18
CA ALA A 693 25.78 12.36 34.31
C ALA A 693 26.03 10.90 33.90
N PHE A 694 25.81 10.59 32.62
CA PHE A 694 26.21 9.34 32.00
C PHE A 694 26.64 9.54 30.55
N HIS A 695 27.65 8.80 30.10
CA HIS A 695 28.05 8.73 28.71
C HIS A 695 27.90 7.28 28.20
N PRO A 696 27.11 7.02 27.14
CA PRO A 696 26.68 5.67 26.76
C PRO A 696 27.74 4.82 26.05
N GLY A 697 28.83 5.42 25.58
CA GLY A 697 29.95 4.69 24.99
C GLY A 697 31.05 5.63 24.54
N LEU A 698 32.22 5.58 25.18
CA LEU A 698 33.40 6.35 24.79
C LEU A 698 34.47 5.39 24.23
N ALA A 699 34.91 5.65 23.01
CA ALA A 699 35.88 4.81 22.30
C ALA A 699 37.29 4.88 22.91
N PRO A 700 38.17 3.90 22.65
CA PRO A 700 39.57 3.95 23.06
C PRO A 700 40.25 5.23 22.59
N ASP A 701 41.06 5.83 23.45
CA ASP A 701 41.75 7.12 23.26
C ASP A 701 40.85 8.35 23.03
N ALA A 702 39.53 8.19 22.97
CA ALA A 702 38.60 9.31 22.82
C ALA A 702 38.54 10.15 24.10
N SER A 703 38.24 11.43 23.92
CA SER A 703 38.13 12.39 25.01
C SER A 703 36.72 12.92 25.16
N LEU A 704 36.35 13.20 26.40
CA LEU A 704 35.07 13.77 26.80
C LEU A 704 35.30 14.88 27.82
N HIS A 705 34.65 16.02 27.65
CA HIS A 705 34.73 17.11 28.62
C HIS A 705 33.67 16.93 29.72
N MET A 706 34.13 16.90 30.96
CA MET A 706 33.30 16.86 32.16
C MET A 706 33.18 18.28 32.72
N SER A 707 31.95 18.68 33.06
CA SER A 707 31.67 20.04 33.52
C SER A 707 30.75 20.05 34.74
N LEU A 708 30.68 21.21 35.39
CA LEU A 708 29.81 21.51 36.52
C LEU A 708 29.05 22.81 36.23
N PRO A 709 27.85 22.73 35.62
CA PRO A 709 27.10 23.90 35.23
C PRO A 709 26.65 24.72 36.45
N GLY A 710 26.74 26.05 36.34
CA GLY A 710 25.95 26.97 37.15
C GLY A 710 26.38 27.21 38.61
N GLN A 711 27.55 26.78 39.08
CA GLN A 711 27.94 27.02 40.48
C GLN A 711 29.34 27.57 40.79
N LEU A 712 30.26 27.72 39.84
CA LEU A 712 31.58 28.29 40.15
C LEU A 712 32.07 29.23 39.04
N ALA A 713 32.28 30.50 39.40
CA ALA A 713 32.91 31.50 38.52
C ALA A 713 34.41 31.22 38.26
N ASP A 714 35.01 30.29 39.00
CA ASP A 714 36.38 29.80 38.80
C ASP A 714 36.38 28.30 38.51
N VAL A 715 36.50 27.94 37.23
CA VAL A 715 36.70 26.56 36.75
C VAL A 715 37.91 25.89 37.40
N LEU A 716 38.87 26.69 37.91
CA LEU A 716 40.11 26.23 38.55
C LEU A 716 39.96 25.73 40.00
N ALA A 717 38.79 25.89 40.64
CA ALA A 717 38.58 25.46 42.02
C ALA A 717 38.05 24.01 42.16
N VAL A 718 37.64 23.39 41.05
CA VAL A 718 37.14 22.01 41.04
C VAL A 718 38.31 21.03 40.96
N GLN A 719 38.34 20.06 41.87
CA GLN A 719 39.24 18.92 41.80
C GLN A 719 38.55 17.74 41.10
N TRP A 720 39.03 17.43 39.90
CA TRP A 720 38.62 16.28 39.10
C TRP A 720 39.46 15.04 39.43
N SER A 721 38.81 13.88 39.55
CA SER A 721 39.48 12.59 39.69
C SER A 721 38.69 11.44 39.10
N VAL A 722 39.39 10.39 38.70
CA VAL A 722 38.78 9.08 38.43
C VAL A 722 38.58 8.38 39.78
N ALA A 723 37.33 8.26 40.23
CA ALA A 723 37.01 7.67 41.53
C ALA A 723 37.09 6.14 41.50
N THR A 724 36.70 5.53 40.39
CA THR A 724 36.86 4.11 40.08
C THR A 724 36.77 3.92 38.55
N GLY A 725 37.35 2.85 38.00
CA GLY A 725 37.47 2.65 36.56
C GLY A 725 38.88 2.91 36.01
N GLU A 726 38.95 3.19 34.71
CA GLU A 726 40.18 3.36 33.94
C GLU A 726 40.19 4.71 33.19
N GLY A 727 41.36 5.11 32.68
CA GLY A 727 41.54 6.39 31.97
C GLY A 727 42.12 7.49 32.84
N SER A 728 42.15 8.72 32.31
CA SER A 728 42.74 9.88 32.98
C SER A 728 41.92 11.14 32.76
N ILE A 729 41.76 11.98 33.78
CA ILE A 729 41.12 13.29 33.67
C ILE A 729 42.09 14.41 34.05
N ASP A 730 42.11 15.49 33.29
CA ASP A 730 42.93 16.66 33.58
C ASP A 730 42.24 17.66 34.52
N ALA A 731 42.99 18.69 34.95
CA ALA A 731 42.47 19.71 35.87
C ALA A 731 41.35 20.59 35.28
N THR A 732 41.19 20.60 33.95
CA THR A 732 40.13 21.35 33.28
C THR A 732 38.87 20.52 33.06
N GLY A 733 38.88 19.23 33.40
CA GLY A 733 37.75 18.33 33.26
C GLY A 733 37.76 17.51 31.96
N ASN A 734 38.84 17.53 31.16
CA ASN A 734 38.91 16.66 29.98
C ASN A 734 39.32 15.26 30.40
N PHE A 735 38.37 14.33 30.31
CA PHE A 735 38.62 12.91 30.44
C PHE A 735 39.16 12.35 29.12
N LYS A 736 40.11 11.41 29.22
CA LYS A 736 40.62 10.61 28.11
C LYS A 736 40.50 9.12 28.45
N ALA A 737 39.81 8.38 27.59
CA ALA A 737 39.67 6.94 27.69
C ALA A 737 41.04 6.23 27.49
N PRO A 738 41.27 5.08 28.15
CA PRO A 738 42.48 4.29 27.93
C PRO A 738 42.52 3.73 26.50
N ALA A 739 43.73 3.41 26.02
CA ALA A 739 43.93 2.75 24.72
C ALA A 739 43.45 1.29 24.70
N THR A 740 43.32 0.66 25.87
CA THR A 740 42.80 -0.71 26.05
C THR A 740 41.80 -0.68 27.20
N ILE A 741 40.60 -1.16 26.94
CA ILE A 741 39.49 -1.10 27.92
C ILE A 741 39.38 -2.48 28.58
N THR A 742 39.60 -2.54 29.89
CA THR A 742 39.37 -3.77 30.68
C THR A 742 38.20 -3.62 31.65
N GLN A 743 37.81 -2.38 31.98
CA GLN A 743 36.63 -2.08 32.77
C GLN A 743 35.62 -1.28 31.93
N PRO A 744 34.37 -1.76 31.77
CA PRO A 744 33.39 -1.12 30.90
C PRO A 744 32.87 0.19 31.47
N TYR A 745 33.04 0.49 32.76
CA TYR A 745 32.53 1.71 33.36
C TYR A 745 33.61 2.44 34.16
N THR A 746 33.63 3.76 34.01
CA THR A 746 34.48 4.67 34.78
C THR A 746 33.63 5.71 35.47
N VAL A 747 33.89 5.96 36.75
CA VAL A 747 33.20 6.98 37.53
C VAL A 747 34.14 8.17 37.71
N ILE A 748 33.73 9.31 37.16
CA ILE A 748 34.43 10.57 37.33
C ILE A 748 33.81 11.32 38.49
N GLN A 749 34.63 11.75 39.44
CA GLN A 749 34.21 12.58 40.56
C GLN A 749 34.72 14.01 40.37
N GLY A 750 33.80 14.97 40.47
CA GLY A 750 34.13 16.37 40.67
C GLY A 750 33.95 16.72 42.14
N SER A 751 34.92 17.42 42.72
CA SER A 751 34.85 17.85 44.12
C SER A 751 35.29 19.29 44.31
N TYR A 752 34.66 19.96 45.28
CA TYR A 752 34.93 21.36 45.60
C TYR A 752 34.90 21.54 47.11
N PHE A 753 35.87 22.25 47.67
CA PHE A 753 35.88 22.61 49.09
C PHE A 753 35.32 24.02 49.26
N ASP A 754 34.17 24.13 49.92
CA ASP A 754 33.45 25.40 50.08
C ASP A 754 33.88 26.23 51.32
N GLY A 755 34.93 25.79 52.02
CA GLY A 755 35.39 26.38 53.29
C GLY A 755 34.80 25.71 54.53
N VAL A 756 33.76 24.88 54.39
CA VAL A 756 33.10 24.14 55.48
C VAL A 756 33.24 22.63 55.27
N GLY A 757 33.11 22.16 54.04
CA GLY A 757 33.24 20.75 53.68
C GLY A 757 33.56 20.54 52.21
N THR A 758 33.95 19.31 51.87
CA THR A 758 34.14 18.91 50.48
C THR A 758 32.82 18.43 49.91
N GLN A 759 32.24 19.25 49.03
CA GLN A 759 31.12 18.86 48.17
C GLN A 759 31.64 17.93 47.07
N SER A 760 30.81 16.99 46.62
CA SER A 760 31.18 16.09 45.52
C SER A 760 29.99 15.76 44.63
N GLY A 761 30.27 15.45 43.37
CA GLY A 761 29.33 14.91 42.40
C GLY A 761 30.03 13.88 41.54
N TYR A 762 29.27 13.12 40.75
CA TYR A 762 29.85 12.13 39.86
C TYR A 762 29.08 12.02 38.55
N GLY A 763 29.81 11.61 37.51
CA GLY A 763 29.28 11.12 36.24
C GLY A 763 29.86 9.74 35.93
N VAL A 764 29.13 8.94 35.16
CA VAL A 764 29.56 7.57 34.79
C VAL A 764 29.78 7.48 33.29
N ILE A 765 30.94 7.01 32.86
CA ILE A 765 31.29 6.85 31.45
C ILE A 765 31.33 5.37 31.14
N HIS A 766 30.50 4.89 30.21
CA HIS A 766 30.65 3.57 29.62
C HIS A 766 31.79 3.62 28.59
N LEU A 767 32.86 2.86 28.83
CA LEU A 767 33.97 2.68 27.92
C LEU A 767 33.67 1.50 27.01
N SER A 768 33.74 1.71 25.70
CA SER A 768 33.40 0.68 24.72
C SER A 768 34.36 0.71 23.53
N GLU A 769 34.96 -0.43 23.19
CA GLU A 769 35.85 -0.55 22.03
C GLU A 769 35.13 -0.31 20.69
N ILE A 770 33.81 -0.42 20.70
CA ILE A 770 32.92 -0.35 19.53
C ILE A 770 32.03 0.92 19.54
N ALA A 771 32.37 1.93 20.33
CA ALA A 771 31.64 3.21 20.33
C ALA A 771 31.94 4.06 19.08
N PRO A 772 30.95 4.83 18.56
CA PRO A 772 31.15 5.73 17.43
C PRO A 772 32.24 6.77 17.68
N ARG A 773 33.01 7.12 16.64
CA ARG A 773 34.07 8.14 16.71
C ARG A 773 33.69 9.37 15.89
N ALA A 774 33.80 10.56 16.48
CA ALA A 774 33.67 11.82 15.76
C ALA A 774 34.79 11.95 14.72
N LYS A 775 34.43 12.18 13.46
CA LYS A 775 35.40 12.42 12.36
C LYS A 775 35.71 13.90 12.16
N TRP A 776 34.93 14.80 12.78
CA TRP A 776 35.07 16.25 12.68
C TRP A 776 34.74 16.92 14.02
N VAL A 777 35.35 18.08 14.30
CA VAL A 777 35.25 18.79 15.59
C VAL A 777 34.56 20.15 15.51
N ARG A 778 34.55 20.79 14.33
CA ARG A 778 33.88 22.10 14.11
C ARG A 778 33.15 22.15 12.77
N LEU A 779 32.17 23.04 12.69
CA LEU A 779 31.54 23.49 11.43
C LEU A 779 32.02 24.91 11.12
N GLU A 780 32.27 25.21 9.85
CA GLU A 780 32.58 26.58 9.40
C GLU A 780 31.31 27.42 9.23
N ASP A 781 30.32 26.91 8.51
CA ASP A 781 29.03 27.59 8.30
C ASP A 781 27.90 26.59 8.02
N PHE A 782 26.67 27.02 8.34
CA PHE A 782 25.42 26.44 7.85
C PHE A 782 24.86 27.34 6.75
N THR A 783 24.52 26.81 5.58
CA THR A 783 23.91 27.61 4.51
C THR A 783 22.58 27.04 4.04
N ILE A 784 21.56 27.88 3.94
CA ILE A 784 20.25 27.59 3.33
C ILE A 784 19.95 28.63 2.26
N LYS A 785 19.69 28.18 1.02
CA LYS A 785 19.34 29.07 -0.11
C LYS A 785 18.16 28.56 -0.93
N GLU A 786 17.37 29.49 -1.42
CA GLU A 786 16.28 29.29 -2.38
C GLU A 786 16.82 28.90 -3.77
N GLN A 787 16.15 27.98 -4.47
CA GLN A 787 16.52 27.48 -5.80
C GLN A 787 15.33 27.31 -6.78
N SER A 788 14.13 27.71 -6.40
CA SER A 788 12.91 27.72 -7.23
C SER A 788 12.68 29.04 -7.99
N GLY A 789 13.43 30.09 -7.68
CA GLY A 789 13.29 31.45 -8.22
C GLY A 789 12.41 32.40 -7.39
N SER A 790 11.73 31.91 -6.36
CA SER A 790 10.81 32.70 -5.53
C SER A 790 10.68 32.08 -4.13
N VAL A 791 10.66 32.92 -3.10
CA VAL A 791 10.30 32.54 -1.73
C VAL A 791 8.77 32.54 -1.48
N LYS A 792 7.98 32.74 -2.55
CA LYS A 792 6.51 32.72 -2.51
C LYS A 792 5.96 31.41 -3.08
N LEU A 793 4.83 30.95 -2.57
CA LEU A 793 4.02 29.86 -3.13
C LEU A 793 2.53 30.05 -2.84
N PHE A 794 1.64 29.47 -3.64
CA PHE A 794 0.23 29.29 -3.35
C PHE A 794 0.06 28.29 -2.21
N ALA A 795 -0.77 28.65 -1.23
CA ALA A 795 -1.13 27.84 -0.08
C ALA A 795 -2.13 26.72 -0.44
N ASN A 796 -1.92 26.05 -1.58
CA ASN A 796 -2.76 24.97 -2.08
C ASN A 796 -2.29 23.58 -1.58
N GLY A 797 -1.19 23.54 -0.84
CA GLY A 797 -0.56 22.32 -0.31
C GLY A 797 0.28 21.54 -1.33
N LEU A 798 0.23 21.87 -2.62
CA LEU A 798 0.87 21.15 -3.72
C LEU A 798 2.05 21.92 -4.33
N GLU A 799 1.99 23.25 -4.44
CA GLU A 799 3.13 24.03 -4.96
C GLU A 799 4.33 23.97 -4.00
N GLN A 800 5.56 23.93 -4.56
CA GLN A 800 6.81 23.73 -3.81
C GLN A 800 7.75 24.94 -3.91
N ILE A 801 8.56 25.15 -2.87
CA ILE A 801 9.78 25.96 -2.93
C ILE A 801 10.98 25.05 -2.75
N LYS A 802 11.92 25.07 -3.69
CA LYS A 802 13.15 24.30 -3.60
C LYS A 802 14.17 25.08 -2.78
N VAL A 803 14.75 24.44 -1.76
CA VAL A 803 15.88 24.97 -0.98
C VAL A 803 17.06 24.02 -1.02
N ARG A 804 18.27 24.56 -1.01
CA ARG A 804 19.52 23.81 -0.87
C ARG A 804 20.12 24.12 0.50
N VAL A 805 20.44 23.06 1.24
CA VAL A 805 21.06 23.11 2.56
C VAL A 805 22.47 22.53 2.47
N ALA A 806 23.46 23.18 3.08
CA ALA A 806 24.85 22.71 3.09
C ALA A 806 25.61 23.10 4.37
N VAL A 807 26.61 22.29 4.73
CA VAL A 807 27.55 22.51 5.83
C VAL A 807 28.97 22.14 5.44
N LYS A 808 29.96 22.74 6.12
CA LYS A 808 31.39 22.44 5.95
C LYS A 808 32.05 22.01 7.27
N PRO A 809 32.24 20.70 7.50
CA PRO A 809 32.87 20.19 8.71
C PRO A 809 34.39 20.04 8.58
N PHE A 810 35.10 20.24 9.69
CA PHE A 810 36.56 20.13 9.76
C PHE A 810 37.01 19.23 10.93
N ASP A 811 38.06 18.45 10.70
CA ASP A 811 38.73 17.63 11.73
C ASP A 811 39.62 18.44 12.68
N ASP A 812 40.24 17.76 13.63
CA ASP A 812 41.17 18.34 14.62
C ASP A 812 42.46 18.89 14.00
N GLN A 813 42.78 18.48 12.78
CA GLN A 813 43.91 18.96 11.97
C GLN A 813 43.49 20.09 11.03
N ASN A 814 42.25 20.57 11.11
CA ASN A 814 41.70 21.63 10.29
C ASN A 814 41.58 21.26 8.80
N THR A 815 41.41 19.96 8.50
CA THR A 815 41.12 19.40 7.18
C THR A 815 39.61 19.26 7.00
N GLU A 816 39.08 19.61 5.84
CA GLU A 816 37.67 19.43 5.52
C GLU A 816 37.32 17.93 5.45
N VAL A 817 36.18 17.55 6.03
CA VAL A 817 35.69 16.18 6.08
C VAL A 817 34.33 16.12 5.36
N THR A 818 34.01 14.98 4.74
CA THR A 818 32.66 14.74 4.22
C THR A 818 31.78 14.12 5.30
N LEU A 819 30.53 14.58 5.42
CA LEU A 819 29.56 13.94 6.32
C LEU A 819 29.33 12.48 5.96
N THR A 820 29.13 11.63 6.97
CA THR A 820 28.66 10.25 6.78
C THR A 820 27.19 10.25 6.32
N PRO A 821 26.69 9.18 5.67
CA PRO A 821 25.28 9.08 5.28
C PRO A 821 24.32 9.28 6.47
N SER A 822 24.64 8.73 7.64
CA SER A 822 23.85 8.89 8.86
C SER A 822 23.81 10.35 9.36
N GLU A 823 24.92 11.08 9.26
CA GLU A 823 24.97 12.52 9.59
C GLU A 823 24.21 13.35 8.54
N LEU A 824 24.38 13.07 7.25
CA LEU A 824 23.65 13.75 6.18
C LEU A 824 22.14 13.54 6.30
N ASN A 825 21.70 12.33 6.66
CA ASN A 825 20.29 12.01 6.88
C ASN A 825 19.71 12.68 8.14
N SER A 826 20.55 13.02 9.13
CA SER A 826 20.13 13.80 10.30
C SER A 826 19.90 15.29 10.00
N MET A 827 20.30 15.76 8.81
CA MET A 827 20.12 17.15 8.40
C MET A 827 18.64 17.43 8.13
N ARG A 828 18.06 18.38 8.87
CA ARG A 828 16.61 18.67 8.83
C ARG A 828 16.31 20.16 8.94
N LEU A 829 15.13 20.57 8.46
CA LEU A 829 14.65 21.94 8.58
C LEU A 829 13.91 22.13 9.89
N ILE A 830 14.22 23.22 10.58
CA ILE A 830 13.61 23.61 11.86
C ILE A 830 13.04 25.03 11.74
N VAL A 831 12.05 25.36 12.56
CA VAL A 831 11.56 26.74 12.73
C VAL A 831 12.62 27.53 13.49
N ALA A 832 13.06 28.67 12.93
CA ALA A 832 14.19 29.41 13.48
C ALA A 832 13.96 29.91 14.92
N ASP A 833 12.74 30.32 15.26
CA ASP A 833 12.43 30.91 16.56
C ASP A 833 12.19 29.87 17.67
N THR A 834 11.65 28.71 17.33
CA THR A 834 11.25 27.67 18.30
C THR A 834 12.18 26.46 18.31
N LEU A 835 13.03 26.32 17.28
CA LEU A 835 13.86 25.15 16.99
C LEU A 835 13.05 23.86 16.75
N ASN A 836 11.73 23.96 16.61
CA ASN A 836 10.87 22.83 16.31
C ASN A 836 11.10 22.35 14.88
N GLU A 837 11.12 21.04 14.67
CA GLU A 837 11.28 20.46 13.35
C GLU A 837 10.05 20.67 12.47
N LEU A 838 10.28 20.94 11.18
CA LEU A 838 9.24 20.94 10.16
C LEU A 838 8.90 19.50 9.77
N PRO A 839 7.62 19.11 9.76
CA PRO A 839 7.24 17.74 9.46
C PRO A 839 7.48 17.46 7.98
N TYR A 840 7.93 16.25 7.67
CA TYR A 840 8.06 15.84 6.28
C TYR A 840 6.72 15.29 5.72
N ILE A 841 6.44 15.56 4.45
CA ILE A 841 5.19 15.25 3.75
C ILE A 841 5.47 14.52 2.43
N GLY A 842 4.47 13.82 1.89
CA GLY A 842 4.59 13.02 0.67
C GLY A 842 4.32 13.80 -0.60
N GLU A 843 4.27 13.09 -1.74
CA GLU A 843 3.99 13.69 -3.05
C GLU A 843 2.60 14.35 -3.16
N GLU A 844 1.63 13.87 -2.37
CA GLU A 844 0.29 14.48 -2.23
C GLU A 844 0.31 15.87 -1.59
N GLY A 845 1.46 16.29 -1.05
CA GLY A 845 1.62 17.56 -0.37
C GLY A 845 0.90 17.63 0.98
N VAL A 846 0.57 18.85 1.42
CA VAL A 846 -0.14 19.09 2.68
C VAL A 846 -1.63 18.76 2.50
N PRO A 847 -2.25 17.87 3.31
CA PRO A 847 -3.68 17.55 3.22
C PRO A 847 -4.60 18.72 3.55
N ALA A 848 -5.79 18.77 2.94
CA ALA A 848 -6.76 19.85 3.13
C ALA A 848 -7.41 19.88 4.52
N ASP A 849 -7.40 18.76 5.24
CA ASP A 849 -7.98 18.57 6.58
C ASP A 849 -6.94 18.67 7.71
N THR A 850 -5.75 19.21 7.42
CA THR A 850 -4.65 19.32 8.38
C THR A 850 -4.99 20.27 9.55
N PRO A 851 -4.73 19.88 10.82
CA PRO A 851 -4.95 20.76 11.97
C PRO A 851 -4.10 22.05 11.93
N GLU A 852 -4.62 23.11 12.56
CA GLU A 852 -3.92 24.39 12.71
C GLU A 852 -2.54 24.20 13.38
N GLY A 853 -1.50 24.83 12.82
CA GLY A 853 -0.12 24.68 13.27
C GLY A 853 0.66 23.50 12.66
N LYS A 854 0.02 22.62 11.87
CA LYS A 854 0.67 21.57 11.07
C LYS A 854 0.60 21.80 9.56
N GLU A 855 0.26 23.01 9.15
CA GLU A 855 -0.02 23.37 7.77
C GLU A 855 1.23 23.53 6.87
N TRP A 856 2.43 23.38 7.45
CA TRP A 856 3.71 23.43 6.75
C TRP A 856 4.31 22.04 6.63
N GLY A 857 4.97 21.74 5.51
CA GLY A 857 5.70 20.48 5.37
C GLY A 857 6.88 20.54 4.41
N VAL A 858 7.72 19.51 4.51
CA VAL A 858 8.97 19.37 3.75
C VAL A 858 8.98 18.06 2.96
N ASN A 859 9.47 18.08 1.73
CA ASN A 859 9.66 16.89 0.91
C ASN A 859 11.14 16.81 0.48
N GLU A 860 11.65 15.60 0.24
CA GLU A 860 13.00 15.36 -0.30
C GLU A 860 13.00 15.32 -1.83
N SER A 861 11.82 15.18 -2.46
CA SER A 861 11.64 15.07 -3.90
C SER A 861 10.78 16.22 -4.49
N ARG A 862 11.06 16.55 -5.77
CA ARG A 862 10.32 17.56 -6.53
C ARG A 862 9.06 16.94 -7.12
N ASN A 863 7.92 17.60 -6.99
CA ASN A 863 6.69 17.18 -7.66
C ASN A 863 6.54 17.77 -9.08
N ALA A 864 5.41 17.47 -9.73
CA ALA A 864 5.17 17.82 -11.13
C ALA A 864 4.72 19.28 -11.36
N TYR A 865 4.37 20.02 -10.31
CA TYR A 865 3.82 21.38 -10.44
C TYR A 865 4.91 22.40 -10.74
N LEU A 866 4.51 23.52 -11.36
CA LEU A 866 5.38 24.67 -11.56
C LEU A 866 5.58 25.42 -10.24
N TYR A 867 6.70 26.14 -10.14
CA TYR A 867 6.95 27.05 -9.03
C TYR A 867 6.22 28.37 -9.24
N TYR A 868 6.04 29.09 -8.14
CA TYR A 868 5.43 30.40 -8.18
C TYR A 868 6.22 31.33 -9.10
N PRO A 869 5.56 32.05 -10.03
CA PRO A 869 6.26 32.89 -10.98
C PRO A 869 7.05 33.99 -10.26
N PRO A 870 8.32 34.20 -10.62
CA PRO A 870 9.15 35.21 -9.96
C PRO A 870 8.65 36.63 -10.29
N ASP A 871 8.76 37.56 -9.34
CA ASP A 871 8.33 38.96 -9.56
C ASP A 871 9.23 39.69 -10.60
N ALA A 872 10.43 39.17 -10.88
CA ALA A 872 11.39 39.70 -11.85
C ALA A 872 12.19 38.58 -12.54
N PRO A 873 12.76 38.80 -13.75
CA PRO A 873 13.58 37.80 -14.44
C PRO A 873 14.81 37.41 -13.62
N LEU A 874 15.03 36.11 -13.45
CA LEU A 874 16.14 35.56 -12.67
C LEU A 874 17.49 35.87 -13.33
N THR A 875 18.45 36.34 -12.54
CA THR A 875 19.87 36.28 -12.91
C THR A 875 20.38 34.92 -12.40
N PRO A 876 20.97 34.04 -13.22
CA PRO A 876 21.43 32.74 -12.75
C PRO A 876 22.59 32.93 -11.76
N GLU A 877 22.31 32.80 -10.46
CA GLU A 877 23.35 32.66 -9.44
C GLU A 877 23.96 31.24 -9.50
N PRO A 878 25.25 31.09 -9.15
CA PRO A 878 25.90 29.78 -9.13
C PRO A 878 25.16 28.81 -8.19
N GLN A 879 24.69 27.69 -8.74
CA GLN A 879 23.91 26.66 -8.05
C GLN A 879 24.70 25.89 -6.98
N ALA A 880 26.03 26.02 -6.96
CA ALA A 880 26.90 25.29 -6.06
C ALA A 880 27.03 26.02 -4.71
N LEU A 881 26.24 25.60 -3.73
CA LEU A 881 26.64 25.78 -2.34
C LEU A 881 27.81 24.85 -2.03
N ASP A 882 28.85 25.39 -1.41
CA ASP A 882 30.09 24.68 -1.10
C ASP A 882 29.91 23.87 0.21
N GLY A 883 30.40 22.62 0.25
CA GLY A 883 30.24 21.70 1.37
C GLY A 883 29.22 20.55 1.19
N SER A 884 29.10 19.71 2.22
CA SER A 884 28.19 18.54 2.26
C SER A 884 26.75 18.98 2.54
N GLY A 885 25.77 18.46 1.80
CA GLY A 885 24.36 18.85 2.03
C GLY A 885 23.35 18.22 1.07
N LYS A 886 22.06 18.51 1.27
CA LYS A 886 20.93 18.00 0.45
C LYS A 886 19.96 19.12 0.01
N SER A 887 19.14 18.84 -0.99
CA SER A 887 18.05 19.74 -1.39
C SER A 887 16.76 19.28 -0.74
N LEU A 888 15.92 20.22 -0.33
CA LEU A 888 14.63 19.97 0.31
C LEU A 888 13.57 20.87 -0.35
N TYR A 889 12.30 20.49 -0.27
CA TYR A 889 11.18 21.18 -0.91
C TYR A 889 10.14 21.55 0.14
N ILE A 890 9.80 22.83 0.27
CA ILE A 890 8.86 23.33 1.27
C ILE A 890 7.50 23.57 0.64
N GLN A 891 6.42 23.15 1.30
CA GLN A 891 5.03 23.35 0.89
C GLN A 891 4.18 23.79 2.08
N THR A 892 3.04 24.43 1.81
CA THR A 892 2.16 24.89 2.89
C THR A 892 0.70 25.04 2.44
N ARG A 893 -0.21 24.94 3.42
CA ARG A 893 -1.58 25.48 3.35
C ARG A 893 -1.77 26.68 4.27
N SER A 894 -0.78 27.01 5.09
CA SER A 894 -0.85 28.14 6.00
C SER A 894 -0.79 29.44 5.21
N PRO A 895 -1.57 30.47 5.58
CA PRO A 895 -1.45 31.80 5.00
C PRO A 895 -0.34 32.65 5.67
N ILE A 896 0.32 32.14 6.72
CA ILE A 896 1.23 32.91 7.60
C ILE A 896 2.69 32.67 7.20
N PRO A 897 3.54 33.69 6.97
CA PRO A 897 4.98 33.52 6.70
C PRO A 897 5.75 32.78 7.79
N LEU A 898 6.82 32.08 7.43
CA LEU A 898 7.63 31.27 8.36
C LEU A 898 9.13 31.40 8.12
N LYS A 899 9.90 31.56 9.21
CA LYS A 899 11.37 31.56 9.21
C LYS A 899 11.93 30.18 9.50
N ILE A 900 12.81 29.71 8.63
CA ILE A 900 13.30 28.34 8.59
C ILE A 900 14.83 28.32 8.73
N ALA A 901 15.32 27.47 9.63
CA ALA A 901 16.72 27.19 9.93
C ALA A 901 17.02 25.69 9.73
N VAL A 902 18.25 25.26 10.04
CA VAL A 902 18.75 23.90 9.77
C VAL A 902 19.37 23.31 11.03
N ALA A 903 19.15 22.02 11.30
CA ALA A 903 19.85 21.26 12.34
C ALA A 903 20.58 20.03 11.77
N LEU A 904 21.65 19.59 12.45
CA LEU A 904 22.52 18.47 12.09
C LEU A 904 22.97 17.72 13.36
N THR A 905 23.04 16.40 13.31
CA THR A 905 23.58 15.54 14.38
C THR A 905 24.84 14.82 13.94
N ARG A 906 25.91 14.91 14.73
CA ARG A 906 27.19 14.23 14.50
C ARG A 906 27.14 12.76 14.92
N ALA A 907 28.06 11.94 14.42
CA ALA A 907 28.16 10.50 14.71
C ALA A 907 28.23 10.14 16.22
N ASP A 908 28.76 11.02 17.06
CA ASP A 908 28.87 10.87 18.52
C ASP A 908 27.66 11.43 19.30
N GLN A 909 26.55 11.70 18.61
CA GLN A 909 25.30 12.25 19.16
C GLN A 909 25.34 13.74 19.54
N ALA A 910 26.38 14.49 19.18
CA ALA A 910 26.38 15.94 19.36
C ALA A 910 25.45 16.64 18.33
N GLU A 911 24.61 17.56 18.79
CA GLU A 911 23.67 18.32 17.95
C GLU A 911 24.19 19.74 17.67
N PHE A 912 23.95 20.22 16.44
CA PHE A 912 24.36 21.54 15.95
C PHE A 912 23.21 22.14 15.13
N ASN A 913 23.02 23.46 15.19
CA ASN A 913 22.02 24.14 14.34
C ASN A 913 22.49 25.50 13.81
N SER A 914 21.83 25.96 12.75
CA SER A 914 22.21 27.18 12.02
C SER A 914 21.88 28.49 12.75
N THR A 915 21.13 28.46 13.86
CA THR A 915 20.86 29.66 14.68
C THR A 915 21.97 29.94 15.68
N GLU A 916 22.86 28.97 15.92
CA GLU A 916 24.06 29.14 16.75
C GLU A 916 25.03 30.16 16.14
N GLN A 917 25.99 30.65 16.94
CA GLN A 917 27.03 31.58 16.50
C GLN A 917 26.53 32.88 15.81
N ASN A 918 25.36 33.38 16.24
CA ASN A 918 24.67 34.54 15.65
C ASN A 918 24.25 34.29 14.18
N GLY A 919 23.59 33.17 13.92
CA GLY A 919 23.01 32.87 12.63
C GLY A 919 21.94 33.91 12.23
N SER A 920 21.91 34.30 10.95
CA SER A 920 20.94 35.28 10.43
C SER A 920 20.55 35.02 8.96
N GLU A 921 19.50 35.69 8.49
CA GLU A 921 19.10 35.69 7.08
C GLU A 921 20.19 36.30 6.17
N GLU A 922 20.87 37.35 6.64
CA GLU A 922 21.97 38.02 5.90
C GLU A 922 23.17 37.10 5.64
N LYS A 923 23.41 36.16 6.57
CA LYS A 923 24.46 35.14 6.46
C LYS A 923 23.97 33.86 5.77
N HIS A 924 22.74 33.83 5.28
CA HIS A 924 22.10 32.64 4.71
C HIS A 924 22.01 31.46 5.68
N ASN A 925 21.92 31.70 7.00
CA ASN A 925 21.69 30.64 7.98
C ASN A 925 20.18 30.38 8.20
N ILE A 926 19.32 31.34 7.83
CA ILE A 926 17.86 31.34 7.97
C ILE A 926 17.23 31.82 6.65
N ILE A 927 16.05 31.30 6.27
CA ILE A 927 15.24 31.74 5.13
C ILE A 927 13.78 32.00 5.55
N GLU A 928 13.16 33.09 5.07
CA GLU A 928 11.73 33.37 5.27
C GLU A 928 10.91 33.02 4.03
N ILE A 929 9.84 32.22 4.22
CA ILE A 929 8.94 31.78 3.15
C ILE A 929 7.58 32.50 3.27
N THR A 930 7.02 32.96 2.15
CA THR A 930 5.80 33.79 2.10
C THR A 930 4.64 33.14 1.31
N PRO A 931 3.60 32.62 1.98
CA PRO A 931 2.43 32.02 1.29
C PRO A 931 1.52 33.02 0.55
N ARG A 932 0.77 32.53 -0.44
CA ARG A 932 -0.25 33.25 -1.24
C ARG A 932 -1.59 32.51 -1.20
N THR A 933 -2.70 33.24 -1.16
CA THR A 933 -4.04 32.64 -1.14
C THR A 933 -4.39 31.93 -2.46
N VAL A 934 -5.00 30.76 -2.37
CA VAL A 934 -5.52 30.00 -3.53
C VAL A 934 -6.66 30.79 -4.19
N PRO A 935 -6.62 31.03 -5.51
CA PRO A 935 -7.68 31.79 -6.19
C PRO A 935 -9.00 31.01 -6.30
N THR A 936 -10.13 31.73 -6.37
CA THR A 936 -11.44 31.18 -6.74
C THR A 936 -11.84 31.64 -8.15
N TYR A 937 -12.51 30.77 -8.91
CA TYR A 937 -12.77 30.98 -10.33
C TYR A 937 -14.26 30.89 -10.65
N ALA A 938 -14.78 31.87 -11.39
CA ALA A 938 -16.16 31.87 -11.85
C ALA A 938 -16.30 31.09 -13.18
N ILE A 939 -17.53 30.83 -13.63
CA ILE A 939 -17.77 30.05 -14.86
C ILE A 939 -17.19 30.74 -16.10
N GLU A 940 -17.09 32.06 -16.09
CA GLU A 940 -16.53 32.89 -17.17
C GLU A 940 -15.01 32.71 -17.32
N SER A 941 -14.34 32.10 -16.34
CA SER A 941 -12.93 31.71 -16.43
C SER A 941 -12.73 30.44 -17.27
N TYR A 942 -13.80 29.78 -17.70
CA TYR A 942 -13.75 28.56 -18.51
C TYR A 942 -14.33 28.79 -19.90
N GLU A 943 -13.64 28.28 -20.90
CA GLU A 943 -14.09 28.26 -22.29
C GLU A 943 -14.60 26.86 -22.61
N PHE A 944 -15.80 26.77 -23.19
CA PHE A 944 -16.45 25.51 -23.60
C PHE A 944 -17.05 25.66 -25.00
N GLU A 945 -16.17 25.73 -25.99
CA GLU A 945 -16.53 25.92 -27.39
C GLU A 945 -16.71 24.57 -28.10
N HIS A 946 -17.64 24.50 -29.06
CA HIS A 946 -17.89 23.30 -29.84
C HIS A 946 -17.71 23.52 -31.33
N ILE A 947 -17.32 22.47 -32.04
CA ILE A 947 -17.14 22.44 -33.48
C ILE A 947 -17.72 21.13 -34.02
N ARG A 948 -18.54 21.23 -35.07
CA ARG A 948 -19.00 20.06 -35.83
C ARG A 948 -17.88 19.55 -36.73
N VAL A 949 -17.50 18.29 -36.54
CA VAL A 949 -16.41 17.65 -37.29
C VAL A 949 -16.91 16.60 -38.28
N VAL A 950 -18.13 16.07 -38.09
CA VAL A 950 -18.81 15.18 -39.04
C VAL A 950 -20.30 15.52 -39.12
N GLY A 951 -20.85 15.53 -40.34
CA GLY A 951 -22.25 15.82 -40.64
C GLY A 951 -22.54 17.31 -40.95
N GLY A 952 -23.74 17.60 -41.47
CA GLY A 952 -24.17 18.96 -41.80
C GLY A 952 -24.64 19.78 -40.59
N ALA A 953 -24.89 21.07 -40.80
CA ALA A 953 -25.25 22.01 -39.72
C ALA A 953 -26.70 21.88 -39.22
N ASP A 954 -27.58 21.26 -40.02
CA ASP A 954 -29.00 21.15 -39.70
C ASP A 954 -29.30 19.84 -38.95
N ASN A 955 -29.62 19.98 -37.67
CA ASN A 955 -29.85 18.85 -36.77
C ASN A 955 -31.12 18.04 -37.11
N ASP A 956 -32.05 18.60 -37.88
CA ASP A 956 -33.33 17.96 -38.23
C ASP A 956 -33.20 17.02 -39.44
N TYR A 957 -32.23 17.27 -40.34
CA TYR A 957 -31.97 16.43 -41.51
C TYR A 957 -30.72 15.57 -41.35
N GLU A 958 -29.73 16.02 -40.58
CA GLU A 958 -28.50 15.28 -40.32
C GLU A 958 -28.57 14.58 -38.95
N LEU A 959 -29.07 13.35 -39.00
CA LEU A 959 -29.33 12.50 -37.84
C LEU A 959 -28.06 11.80 -37.31
N ASN A 960 -26.98 11.80 -38.10
CA ASN A 960 -25.69 11.22 -37.75
C ASN A 960 -24.59 12.30 -37.78
N THR A 961 -24.19 12.81 -36.63
CA THR A 961 -23.17 13.87 -36.52
C THR A 961 -22.16 13.59 -35.42
N ILE A 962 -20.99 14.21 -35.53
CA ILE A 962 -19.96 14.23 -34.47
C ILE A 962 -19.59 15.68 -34.20
N ASP A 963 -19.72 16.08 -32.93
CA ASP A 963 -19.38 17.40 -32.43
C ASP A 963 -18.29 17.28 -31.36
N TYR A 964 -17.24 18.10 -31.43
CA TYR A 964 -16.18 18.16 -30.42
C TYR A 964 -16.30 19.44 -29.60
N TYR A 965 -16.29 19.30 -28.27
CA TYR A 965 -16.32 20.37 -27.29
C TYR A 965 -14.96 20.48 -26.60
N TYR A 966 -14.38 21.67 -26.51
CA TYR A 966 -13.08 21.92 -25.86
C TYR A 966 -13.27 22.69 -24.56
N LEU A 967 -12.90 22.08 -23.44
CA LEU A 967 -12.86 22.73 -22.13
C LEU A 967 -11.46 23.27 -21.86
N ARG A 968 -11.35 24.59 -21.68
CA ARG A 968 -10.10 25.29 -21.35
C ARG A 968 -10.27 26.21 -20.15
N PHE A 969 -9.20 26.41 -19.39
CA PHE A 969 -9.15 27.38 -18.30
C PHE A 969 -8.32 28.61 -18.71
N LYS A 970 -8.92 29.79 -18.56
CA LYS A 970 -8.35 31.06 -18.99
C LYS A 970 -8.24 32.01 -17.82
N GLN A 971 -7.04 32.47 -17.56
CA GLN A 971 -6.77 33.53 -16.58
C GLN A 971 -6.25 34.76 -17.32
N SER A 972 -7.07 35.81 -17.35
CA SER A 972 -6.81 37.02 -18.15
C SER A 972 -6.65 36.70 -19.65
N THR A 973 -5.43 36.81 -20.20
CA THR A 973 -5.11 36.50 -21.60
C THR A 973 -4.30 35.22 -21.78
N GLN A 974 -3.99 34.51 -20.69
CA GLN A 974 -3.18 33.29 -20.71
C GLN A 974 -4.06 32.06 -20.48
N ASN A 975 -3.76 31.00 -21.23
CA ASN A 975 -4.34 29.68 -21.00
C ASN A 975 -3.47 28.96 -19.99
N ILE A 976 -4.07 28.57 -18.87
CA ILE A 976 -3.40 27.78 -17.84
C ILE A 976 -3.75 26.32 -18.10
N LYS A 977 -2.74 25.45 -18.10
CA LYS A 977 -2.93 24.05 -18.49
C LYS A 977 -3.59 23.25 -17.36
N PHE A 978 -4.60 22.44 -17.69
CA PHE A 978 -4.99 21.33 -16.83
C PHE A 978 -3.95 20.22 -16.94
N VAL A 979 -3.28 19.90 -15.84
CA VAL A 979 -2.30 18.81 -15.75
C VAL A 979 -2.90 17.51 -15.23
N THR A 980 -4.04 17.59 -14.54
CA THR A 980 -4.77 16.41 -14.03
C THR A 980 -6.24 16.50 -14.35
N VAL A 981 -6.81 15.38 -14.82
CA VAL A 981 -8.24 15.22 -15.11
C VAL A 981 -8.74 13.96 -14.42
N ALA A 982 -9.73 14.09 -13.55
CA ALA A 982 -10.42 12.98 -12.90
C ALA A 982 -11.93 13.10 -13.05
N PHE A 983 -12.63 11.96 -13.12
CA PHE A 983 -14.08 11.88 -13.27
C PHE A 983 -14.73 11.37 -11.97
N ASP A 984 -15.78 12.05 -11.53
CA ASP A 984 -16.61 11.67 -10.37
C ASP A 984 -17.94 11.06 -10.85
N GLY A 985 -17.86 9.84 -11.37
CA GLY A 985 -18.97 9.15 -12.06
C GLY A 985 -18.51 8.51 -13.38
N PRO A 986 -19.43 8.26 -14.34
CA PRO A 986 -19.06 7.83 -15.68
C PRO A 986 -18.40 8.95 -16.49
N ALA A 987 -17.47 8.57 -17.38
CA ALA A 987 -16.80 9.47 -18.32
C ALA A 987 -17.50 9.58 -19.68
N SER A 988 -18.61 8.85 -19.86
CA SER A 988 -19.52 8.95 -21.01
C SER A 988 -20.95 9.20 -20.55
N MET A 989 -21.74 9.85 -21.40
CA MET A 989 -23.17 10.08 -21.20
C MET A 989 -23.96 9.49 -22.36
N THR A 990 -25.23 9.13 -22.14
CA THR A 990 -26.18 8.67 -23.17
C THR A 990 -27.53 9.39 -23.05
N GLN A 991 -28.21 9.56 -24.19
CA GLN A 991 -29.58 10.08 -24.24
C GLN A 991 -30.30 9.61 -25.51
N TRP A 992 -31.55 9.16 -25.37
CA TRP A 992 -32.42 8.73 -26.48
C TRP A 992 -33.63 9.66 -26.63
N GLU A 993 -34.25 9.67 -27.81
CA GLU A 993 -35.49 10.42 -28.06
C GLU A 993 -36.68 9.86 -27.26
N SER A 994 -36.79 8.54 -27.14
CA SER A 994 -37.82 7.87 -26.37
C SER A 994 -37.28 6.67 -25.59
N ARG A 995 -38.13 6.05 -24.76
CA ARG A 995 -37.80 4.87 -23.94
C ARG A 995 -38.45 3.58 -24.46
N GLN A 996 -38.70 3.49 -25.76
CA GLN A 996 -39.28 2.30 -26.38
C GLN A 996 -38.19 1.31 -26.75
N TYR A 997 -38.41 -0.01 -26.59
CA TYR A 997 -37.42 -1.03 -26.96
C TYR A 997 -37.06 -1.05 -28.45
N ALA A 998 -37.88 -0.42 -29.31
CA ALA A 998 -37.62 -0.26 -30.74
C ALA A 998 -36.96 1.08 -31.10
N GLU A 999 -36.66 1.94 -30.11
CA GLU A 999 -36.01 3.23 -30.33
C GLU A 999 -34.56 3.04 -30.82
N LEU A 1000 -34.17 3.85 -31.80
CA LEU A 1000 -32.85 3.84 -32.45
C LEU A 1000 -32.20 5.23 -32.48
N MET A 1001 -32.95 6.29 -32.19
CA MET A 1001 -32.46 7.67 -32.19
C MET A 1001 -31.87 8.01 -30.82
N GLY A 1002 -30.54 8.14 -30.78
CA GLY A 1002 -29.85 8.45 -29.54
C GLY A 1002 -28.51 9.16 -29.73
N SER A 1003 -27.89 9.51 -28.62
CA SER A 1003 -26.60 10.19 -28.59
C SER A 1003 -25.76 9.70 -27.43
N TYR A 1004 -24.45 9.71 -27.63
CA TYR A 1004 -23.51 9.33 -26.60
C TYR A 1004 -22.25 10.19 -26.65
N THR A 1005 -21.51 10.25 -25.54
CA THR A 1005 -20.29 11.06 -25.45
C THR A 1005 -19.03 10.23 -25.22
N GLY A 1006 -17.90 10.69 -25.75
CA GLY A 1006 -16.55 10.26 -25.39
C GLY A 1006 -15.69 11.45 -24.96
N TYR A 1007 -14.42 11.22 -24.69
CA TYR A 1007 -13.47 12.29 -24.32
C TYR A 1007 -12.05 12.00 -24.79
N ALA A 1008 -11.21 13.03 -24.92
CA ALA A 1008 -9.78 12.88 -25.09
C ALA A 1008 -9.04 13.75 -24.06
N LEU A 1009 -8.07 13.15 -23.38
CA LEU A 1009 -7.22 13.84 -22.41
C LEU A 1009 -6.36 14.91 -23.10
N PRO A 1010 -5.87 15.92 -22.36
CA PRO A 1010 -5.04 16.98 -22.93
C PRO A 1010 -3.85 16.45 -23.74
N GLY A 1011 -3.72 16.92 -24.99
CA GLY A 1011 -2.69 16.47 -25.93
C GLY A 1011 -2.88 15.07 -26.54
N SER A 1012 -3.93 14.34 -26.16
CA SER A 1012 -4.24 13.02 -26.73
C SER A 1012 -4.84 13.13 -28.14
N ARG A 1013 -4.48 12.18 -29.00
CA ARG A 1013 -5.10 11.98 -30.33
C ARG A 1013 -6.15 10.87 -30.33
N THR A 1014 -6.40 10.26 -29.18
CA THR A 1014 -7.30 9.13 -29.02
C THR A 1014 -8.51 9.55 -28.20
N LEU A 1015 -9.70 9.34 -28.77
CA LEU A 1015 -10.98 9.34 -28.10
C LEU A 1015 -11.10 8.09 -27.24
N LEU A 1016 -11.48 8.31 -26.00
CA LEU A 1016 -11.79 7.31 -25.00
C LEU A 1016 -13.29 7.31 -24.76
N PHE A 1017 -13.86 6.12 -24.64
CA PHE A 1017 -15.26 5.89 -24.33
C PHE A 1017 -15.36 4.89 -23.18
N GLU A 1018 -16.50 4.87 -22.50
CA GLU A 1018 -16.79 3.83 -21.53
C GLU A 1018 -16.88 2.44 -22.21
N PRO A 1019 -16.12 1.42 -21.75
CA PRO A 1019 -16.08 0.11 -22.40
C PRO A 1019 -17.45 -0.57 -22.53
N LEU A 1020 -18.30 -0.50 -21.50
CA LEU A 1020 -19.67 -1.06 -21.57
C LEU A 1020 -20.55 -0.35 -22.58
N LEU A 1021 -20.38 0.96 -22.77
CA LEU A 1021 -21.08 1.69 -23.83
C LEU A 1021 -20.64 1.20 -25.20
N MET A 1022 -19.34 0.95 -25.41
CA MET A 1022 -18.85 0.44 -26.70
C MET A 1022 -19.31 -1.00 -26.98
N GLN A 1023 -19.49 -1.82 -25.94
CA GLN A 1023 -20.02 -3.18 -26.07
C GLN A 1023 -21.50 -3.23 -26.43
N SER A 1024 -22.30 -2.25 -26.01
CA SER A 1024 -23.71 -2.18 -26.40
C SER A 1024 -23.91 -1.75 -27.86
N ILE A 1025 -22.88 -1.19 -28.50
CA ILE A 1025 -22.88 -0.81 -29.91
C ILE A 1025 -22.35 -1.96 -30.77
N ALA A 1026 -23.09 -2.29 -31.83
CA ALA A 1026 -22.68 -3.30 -32.81
C ALA A 1026 -21.31 -2.96 -33.40
N PRO A 1027 -20.40 -3.95 -33.60
CA PRO A 1027 -19.02 -3.69 -34.02
C PRO A 1027 -18.88 -2.78 -35.26
N GLU A 1028 -19.76 -2.94 -36.24
CA GLU A 1028 -19.82 -2.16 -37.47
C GLU A 1028 -20.31 -0.72 -37.29
N LEU A 1029 -20.93 -0.40 -36.16
CA LEU A 1029 -21.46 0.92 -35.82
C LEU A 1029 -20.59 1.67 -34.79
N ARG A 1030 -19.52 1.05 -34.28
CA ARG A 1030 -18.63 1.66 -33.28
C ARG A 1030 -17.93 2.91 -33.85
N PRO A 1031 -17.78 3.97 -33.05
CA PRO A 1031 -17.09 5.17 -33.48
C PRO A 1031 -15.59 4.90 -33.69
N SER A 1032 -14.95 5.70 -34.54
CA SER A 1032 -13.49 5.77 -34.58
C SER A 1032 -12.95 6.22 -33.22
N LEU A 1033 -11.87 5.58 -32.76
CA LEU A 1033 -11.14 6.00 -31.56
C LEU A 1033 -10.13 7.10 -31.86
N ASP A 1034 -9.86 7.42 -33.13
CA ASP A 1034 -8.99 8.53 -33.48
C ASP A 1034 -9.76 9.85 -33.47
N VAL A 1035 -9.16 10.87 -32.85
CA VAL A 1035 -9.59 12.25 -33.02
C VAL A 1035 -9.35 12.65 -34.46
N ILE A 1036 -10.34 13.30 -35.10
CA ILE A 1036 -10.22 13.76 -36.48
C ILE A 1036 -9.03 14.73 -36.60
N ALA A 1037 -8.14 14.46 -37.56
CA ALA A 1037 -6.92 15.21 -37.76
C ALA A 1037 -7.19 16.72 -37.93
N GLY A 1038 -6.41 17.55 -37.23
CA GLY A 1038 -6.58 19.01 -37.19
C GLY A 1038 -7.58 19.50 -36.14
N HIS A 1039 -8.24 18.59 -35.43
CA HIS A 1039 -9.19 18.89 -34.34
C HIS A 1039 -8.73 18.30 -33.00
N GLU A 1040 -7.43 18.04 -32.83
CA GLU A 1040 -6.87 17.55 -31.57
C GLU A 1040 -7.05 18.54 -30.41
N ALA A 1041 -7.17 18.02 -29.19
CA ALA A 1041 -7.19 18.84 -27.99
C ALA A 1041 -5.82 19.53 -27.80
N PRO A 1042 -5.75 20.87 -27.72
CA PRO A 1042 -4.51 21.54 -27.37
C PRO A 1042 -3.96 21.08 -26.01
N GLU A 1043 -2.66 21.27 -25.80
CA GLU A 1043 -2.03 20.97 -24.52
C GLU A 1043 -2.74 21.73 -23.38
N GLY A 1044 -3.12 21.01 -22.32
CA GLY A 1044 -3.88 21.56 -21.19
C GLY A 1044 -5.39 21.69 -21.37
N ALA A 1045 -5.98 21.28 -22.51
CA ALA A 1045 -7.42 21.32 -22.77
C ALA A 1045 -8.06 19.93 -22.75
N LEU A 1046 -9.27 19.78 -22.21
CA LEU A 1046 -10.04 18.52 -22.28
C LEU A 1046 -11.00 18.56 -23.47
N LEU A 1047 -10.99 17.51 -24.31
CA LEU A 1047 -11.96 17.37 -25.41
C LEU A 1047 -13.06 16.40 -25.01
N ILE A 1048 -14.31 16.77 -25.29
CA ILE A 1048 -15.49 15.92 -25.13
C ILE A 1048 -16.16 15.77 -26.51
N SER A 1049 -16.34 14.54 -26.96
CA SER A 1049 -17.01 14.23 -28.21
C SER A 1049 -18.48 13.90 -27.98
N LEU A 1050 -19.37 14.40 -28.84
CA LEU A 1050 -20.80 14.07 -28.86
C LEU A 1050 -21.11 13.40 -30.20
N HIS A 1051 -21.59 12.17 -30.14
CA HIS A 1051 -21.96 11.36 -31.29
C HIS A 1051 -23.47 11.22 -31.34
N ARG A 1052 -24.10 11.81 -32.35
CA ARG A 1052 -25.54 11.70 -32.62
C ARG A 1052 -25.75 10.57 -33.62
N ARG A 1053 -26.66 9.63 -33.34
CA ARG A 1053 -26.87 8.41 -34.15
C ARG A 1053 -28.35 8.11 -34.35
N SER A 1054 -28.68 7.63 -35.55
CA SER A 1054 -30.02 7.13 -35.90
C SER A 1054 -30.18 5.61 -35.79
N ASP A 1055 -29.12 4.92 -35.39
CA ASP A 1055 -28.99 3.47 -35.33
C ASP A 1055 -28.44 3.00 -33.96
N PHE A 1056 -28.65 3.80 -32.91
CA PHE A 1056 -28.26 3.48 -31.55
C PHE A 1056 -29.45 2.95 -30.74
N LEU A 1057 -29.55 1.62 -30.67
CA LEU A 1057 -30.65 0.92 -30.00
C LEU A 1057 -30.80 1.35 -28.55
N PHE A 1058 -32.05 1.54 -28.10
CA PHE A 1058 -32.35 1.85 -26.72
C PHE A 1058 -31.97 0.71 -25.78
N ASP A 1059 -31.24 1.09 -24.73
CA ASP A 1059 -30.82 0.20 -23.64
C ASP A 1059 -31.41 0.71 -22.32
N ASN A 1060 -32.41 -0.02 -21.81
CA ASN A 1060 -33.08 0.31 -20.56
C ASN A 1060 -32.17 0.24 -19.34
N GLU A 1061 -31.08 -0.55 -19.42
CA GLU A 1061 -30.15 -0.75 -18.32
C GLU A 1061 -28.92 0.19 -18.40
N SER A 1062 -28.98 1.22 -19.27
CA SER A 1062 -27.86 2.13 -19.48
C SER A 1062 -27.57 2.96 -18.22
N GLY A 1063 -26.40 2.75 -17.60
CA GLY A 1063 -25.92 3.55 -16.47
C GLY A 1063 -25.35 4.93 -16.85
N PHE A 1064 -25.43 5.32 -18.13
CA PHE A 1064 -24.81 6.52 -18.68
C PHE A 1064 -25.78 7.71 -18.85
N VAL A 1065 -27.02 7.63 -18.37
CA VAL A 1065 -28.04 8.70 -18.49
C VAL A 1065 -27.84 9.85 -17.49
N GLN A 1066 -26.63 10.00 -16.94
CA GLN A 1066 -26.30 10.96 -15.88
C GLN A 1066 -25.22 11.95 -16.34
N PRO A 1067 -25.15 13.18 -15.77
CA PRO A 1067 -24.12 14.16 -16.10
C PRO A 1067 -22.71 13.68 -15.73
N MET A 1068 -21.73 14.06 -16.54
CA MET A 1068 -20.31 13.85 -16.29
C MET A 1068 -19.79 14.89 -15.31
N LYS A 1069 -19.14 14.46 -14.21
CA LYS A 1069 -18.55 15.38 -13.21
C LYS A 1069 -17.03 15.27 -13.25
N LEU A 1070 -16.35 16.42 -13.29
CA LEU A 1070 -14.92 16.57 -13.48
C LEU A 1070 -14.26 17.21 -12.25
N LYS A 1071 -13.12 16.66 -11.84
CA LYS A 1071 -12.17 17.24 -10.88
C LYS A 1071 -10.85 17.46 -11.63
N LEU A 1072 -10.44 18.72 -11.76
CA LEU A 1072 -9.27 19.12 -12.54
C LEU A 1072 -8.24 19.80 -11.63
N ILE A 1073 -6.96 19.69 -11.96
CA ILE A 1073 -5.87 20.42 -11.28
C ILE A 1073 -5.04 21.16 -12.36
N ASP A 1074 -4.74 22.43 -12.12
CA ASP A 1074 -3.91 23.26 -12.98
C ASP A 1074 -2.40 23.05 -12.76
N GLU A 1075 -1.56 23.61 -13.63
CA GLU A 1075 -0.10 23.47 -13.58
C GLU A 1075 0.59 24.08 -12.35
N TYR A 1076 -0.14 24.86 -11.54
CA TYR A 1076 0.32 25.41 -10.25
C TYR A 1076 -0.26 24.66 -9.04
N GLY A 1077 -1.06 23.62 -9.26
CA GLY A 1077 -1.66 22.81 -8.19
C GLY A 1077 -3.00 23.33 -7.67
N ASN A 1078 -3.67 24.25 -8.35
CA ASN A 1078 -5.01 24.71 -7.95
C ASN A 1078 -6.11 23.79 -8.49
N GLN A 1079 -7.14 23.54 -7.67
CA GLN A 1079 -8.21 22.59 -7.98
C GLN A 1079 -9.44 23.27 -8.61
N HIS A 1080 -10.08 22.59 -9.56
CA HIS A 1080 -11.31 23.01 -10.24
C HIS A 1080 -12.35 21.88 -10.26
N LYS A 1081 -13.65 22.21 -10.14
CA LYS A 1081 -14.76 21.25 -10.28
C LYS A 1081 -15.75 21.72 -11.34
N ILE A 1082 -15.97 20.90 -12.36
CA ILE A 1082 -16.84 21.21 -13.51
C ILE A 1082 -17.81 20.04 -13.73
N THR A 1083 -19.08 20.33 -14.02
CA THR A 1083 -20.06 19.32 -14.45
C THR A 1083 -20.45 19.57 -15.89
N VAL A 1084 -20.44 18.53 -16.72
CA VAL A 1084 -20.88 18.52 -18.11
C VAL A 1084 -22.16 17.72 -18.21
N GLY A 1085 -23.17 18.26 -18.89
CA GLY A 1085 -24.42 17.55 -19.11
C GLY A 1085 -25.06 17.94 -20.43
N PHE A 1086 -26.05 17.16 -20.86
CA PHE A 1086 -26.93 17.57 -21.94
C PHE A 1086 -27.67 18.85 -21.57
N ASN A 1087 -27.96 19.65 -22.58
CA ASN A 1087 -28.60 20.94 -22.39
C ASN A 1087 -29.97 20.82 -21.68
N SER A 1088 -30.73 19.76 -22.00
CA SER A 1088 -31.94 19.37 -21.27
C SER A 1088 -32.20 17.85 -21.34
N PRO A 1089 -33.07 17.28 -20.46
CA PRO A 1089 -33.45 15.86 -20.49
C PRO A 1089 -34.15 15.38 -21.77
N THR A 1090 -34.52 16.28 -22.67
CA THR A 1090 -35.11 15.98 -23.98
C THR A 1090 -34.25 16.46 -25.16
N ASP A 1091 -33.11 17.11 -24.90
CA ASP A 1091 -32.21 17.63 -25.92
C ASP A 1091 -30.89 16.85 -25.94
N ARG A 1092 -30.84 15.83 -26.81
CA ARG A 1092 -29.65 15.02 -27.06
C ARG A 1092 -28.59 15.71 -27.92
N ASN A 1093 -28.87 16.91 -28.43
CA ASN A 1093 -28.09 17.51 -29.51
C ASN A 1093 -26.97 18.43 -29.03
N THR A 1094 -27.03 18.93 -27.79
CA THR A 1094 -26.05 19.92 -27.28
C THR A 1094 -25.64 19.67 -25.83
N LEU A 1095 -24.41 20.08 -25.49
CA LEU A 1095 -23.84 19.96 -24.14
C LEU A 1095 -23.66 21.34 -23.49
N LYS A 1096 -23.66 21.36 -22.14
CA LYS A 1096 -23.38 22.54 -21.32
C LYS A 1096 -22.48 22.21 -20.13
N ILE A 1097 -21.82 23.22 -19.59
CA ILE A 1097 -21.04 23.13 -18.35
C ILE A 1097 -21.61 23.97 -17.21
N THR A 1098 -21.36 23.52 -15.99
CA THR A 1098 -21.56 24.30 -14.75
C THR A 1098 -20.35 24.15 -13.85
N ALA A 1099 -19.86 25.24 -13.28
CA ALA A 1099 -18.76 25.24 -12.30
C ALA A 1099 -19.34 25.25 -10.88
N THR A 1100 -18.76 24.43 -10.00
CA THR A 1100 -19.05 24.42 -8.57
C THR A 1100 -17.77 24.71 -7.81
N ASN A 1101 -17.81 25.64 -6.84
CA ASN A 1101 -16.66 25.92 -5.97
C ASN A 1101 -16.49 24.78 -4.95
#